data_AF-A0A7Z2QB45-F1
#
_entry.id   AF-A0A7Z2QB45-F1
#
_cell.length_a   1.000
_cell.length_b   1.000
_cell.length_c   1.000
_cell.angle_alpha   90.00
_cell.angle_beta   90.00
_cell.angle_gamma   90.00
#
_symmetry.space_group_name_H-M   'P 1'
#
loop_
_entity.id
_entity.type
_entity.pdbx_description
1 polymer ?
#
loop_
_entity_poly.entity_id
_entity_poly.type
_entity_poly.pdbx_seq_one_letter_code
_entity_poly.pdbx_strand_id
1 'polypeptide(L)'
;MKEKILVVGNGMAGIRFLESFLKIEPERFEITVIGKERYPAYNRMMLSSILQGETPLEDVVIYDMEWYVSQGICFFANETVVSILPASNQVKTDRGRKIPYDHLVIASGSSPYVLPVKGADLNGVMAFRTLQDYEELLSRAGRSRKATVIGAGLLGLEAAVGLVNHGFETTVVHHQPNVMNRQLDTYAAGLLQEELEAQGIRFLLNKRTKELRGNRRVEAIRFADGHSMETDLVLMSVGIRPNVDFARRSGLEIRKGIVVNDAMQTNLPNVYAIGECAEHRGVTYGLVGPIYEQASQLARTLSGIRGERYKGSTVSTFLKIRNIEAFSAGQVLETEETRTFKWIDPVRNIYKKIVTMNDSIIGAILYGDTTDANQISKMVLDQASVKGIPEYSMMPGESSGETTMLEVPDSTTICQCNGVTKGAITAAVHKEGLTTVDEIKLHTKASSSCGGCRGVVCDLLDACLNTEVQVTPSMCPCTSHTEQEIVEAIRGENLHDVKEVHQLFGWKDDGGCDTCRPALSYYLNGRSDEPSVSSSLLDDGTYAIVHKMGSGFATGEDLRSITSITERFNVPILRFTEQRIKMIGVQKEALPYVLEQLGAAGSSGDLSIRIHEGVEIGYKKVMQFIQLGKEFERRLGRLNLPEKVDITVSASFLIDFDTDLIVVYEGNHFEAHLTDNGESHLLFRVEEEVELIDQIGAFLQLYKLDAFYHERVQDWVSRAGLIQVREAIFDEEMFAGLQAYLDQYIENQVKQSYRTVMRSVER
;
A
#
# COMPACT_ATOMS: atom_id res chain seq x y z
N MET A 1 22.94 -29.10 29.32
CA MET A 1 22.20 -27.86 29.65
C MET A 1 22.29 -26.98 28.42
N LYS A 2 21.20 -26.39 27.93
CA LYS A 2 21.27 -25.48 26.78
C LYS A 2 22.11 -24.26 27.16
N GLU A 3 22.93 -23.78 26.24
CA GLU A 3 23.69 -22.53 26.44
C GLU A 3 22.71 -21.34 26.45
N LYS A 4 22.96 -20.34 27.30
CA LYS A 4 22.09 -19.17 27.45
C LYS A 4 22.52 -18.05 26.53
N ILE A 5 21.64 -17.64 25.63
CA ILE A 5 21.84 -16.44 24.83
C ILE A 5 20.90 -15.33 25.28
N LEU A 6 21.49 -14.19 25.58
CA LEU A 6 20.75 -13.00 25.99
C LEU A 6 20.87 -11.92 24.93
N VAL A 7 19.74 -11.49 24.37
CA VAL A 7 19.65 -10.41 23.40
C VAL A 7 19.12 -9.15 24.08
N VAL A 8 19.92 -8.08 24.05
CA VAL A 8 19.56 -6.76 24.58
C VAL A 8 19.13 -5.87 23.42
N GLY A 9 17.82 -5.73 23.25
CA GLY A 9 17.19 -4.95 22.17
C GLY A 9 16.29 -5.82 21.29
N ASN A 10 14.99 -5.51 21.30
CA ASN A 10 13.96 -6.18 20.49
C ASN A 10 13.66 -5.44 19.18
N GLY A 11 14.64 -4.70 18.66
CA GLY A 11 14.50 -3.98 17.38
C GLY A 11 14.82 -4.86 16.18
N MET A 12 14.79 -4.27 14.98
CA MET A 12 15.03 -4.97 13.70
C MET A 12 16.36 -5.75 13.68
N ALA A 13 17.41 -5.26 14.33
CA ALA A 13 18.69 -5.96 14.45
C ALA A 13 18.60 -7.26 15.27
N GLY A 14 18.01 -7.18 16.47
CA GLY A 14 17.88 -8.33 17.38
C GLY A 14 16.97 -9.40 16.79
N ILE A 15 15.88 -8.98 16.15
CA ILE A 15 14.92 -9.91 15.52
C ILE A 15 15.51 -10.56 14.28
N ARG A 16 16.21 -9.80 13.43
CA ARG A 16 16.90 -10.40 12.29
C ARG A 16 17.96 -11.42 12.72
N PHE A 17 18.64 -11.15 13.83
CA PHE A 17 19.58 -12.09 14.41
C PHE A 17 18.85 -13.37 14.84
N LEU A 18 17.73 -13.26 15.56
CA LEU A 18 16.92 -14.41 15.98
C LEU A 18 16.40 -15.21 14.78
N GLU A 19 15.84 -14.55 13.76
CA GLU A 19 15.40 -15.19 12.51
C GLU A 19 16.53 -16.00 11.84
N SER A 20 17.72 -15.38 11.72
CA SER A 20 18.87 -16.01 11.07
C SER A 20 19.44 -17.15 11.91
N PHE A 21 19.46 -16.98 13.23
CA PHE A 21 20.07 -17.90 14.17
C PHE A 21 19.22 -19.14 14.40
N LEU A 22 17.91 -18.98 14.62
CA LEU A 22 16.98 -20.09 14.83
C LEU A 22 16.85 -21.00 13.60
N LYS A 23 17.07 -20.46 12.39
CA LYS A 23 17.16 -21.26 11.15
C LYS A 23 18.36 -22.22 11.13
N ILE A 24 19.44 -21.88 11.84
CA ILE A 24 20.70 -22.66 11.86
C ILE A 24 20.75 -23.56 13.10
N GLU A 25 20.35 -23.03 14.27
CA GLU A 25 20.48 -23.67 15.59
C GLU A 25 19.17 -23.59 16.38
N PRO A 26 18.10 -24.30 15.97
CA PRO A 26 16.76 -24.16 16.56
C PRO A 26 16.67 -24.63 18.03
N GLU A 27 17.50 -25.59 18.45
CA GLU A 27 17.33 -26.25 19.75
C GLU A 27 18.49 -26.06 20.74
N ARG A 28 19.62 -25.51 20.31
CA ARG A 28 20.86 -25.52 21.11
C ARG A 28 20.85 -24.53 22.29
N PHE A 29 20.10 -23.43 22.18
CA PHE A 29 20.16 -22.32 23.13
C PHE A 29 18.85 -22.10 23.89
N GLU A 30 18.98 -21.60 25.13
CA GLU A 30 17.90 -20.95 25.87
C GLU A 30 17.98 -19.45 25.59
N ILE A 31 16.96 -18.89 24.94
CA ILE A 31 16.97 -17.51 24.45
C ILE A 31 16.18 -16.60 25.39
N THR A 32 16.83 -15.52 25.85
CA THR A 32 16.15 -14.41 26.53
C THR A 32 16.32 -13.14 25.72
N VAL A 33 15.24 -12.36 25.57
CA VAL A 33 15.24 -11.05 24.90
C VAL A 33 14.75 -10.00 25.88
N ILE A 34 15.44 -8.86 25.95
CA ILE A 34 15.01 -7.71 26.75
C ILE A 34 14.78 -6.52 25.84
N GLY A 35 13.61 -5.90 25.92
CA GLY A 35 13.23 -4.73 25.15
C GLY A 35 12.70 -3.60 26.03
N LYS A 36 13.22 -2.38 25.83
CA LYS A 36 12.74 -1.16 26.52
C LYS A 36 11.29 -0.82 26.15
N GLU A 37 10.90 -1.08 24.91
CA GLU A 37 9.56 -0.76 24.41
C GLU A 37 8.53 -1.81 24.86
N ARG A 38 7.27 -1.40 24.99
CA ARG A 38 6.15 -2.28 25.39
C ARG A 38 5.61 -3.16 24.27
N TYR A 39 6.00 -2.87 23.03
CA TYR A 39 5.50 -3.52 21.82
C TYR A 39 6.31 -4.78 21.50
N PRO A 40 5.71 -5.75 20.79
CA PRO A 40 6.49 -6.77 20.12
C PRO A 40 7.34 -6.15 19.00
N ALA A 41 8.07 -6.97 18.26
CA ALA A 41 8.96 -6.49 17.22
C ALA A 41 8.19 -5.90 16.04
N TYR A 42 8.64 -4.73 15.56
CA TYR A 42 7.98 -4.02 14.47
C TYR A 42 8.98 -3.37 13.51
N ASN A 43 8.57 -3.14 12.26
CA ASN A 43 9.37 -2.51 11.23
C ASN A 43 9.39 -1.00 11.41
N ARG A 44 10.42 -0.53 12.10
CA ARG A 44 10.59 0.91 12.39
C ARG A 44 10.56 1.80 11.16
N MET A 45 10.98 1.28 10.01
CA MET A 45 11.09 2.06 8.78
C MET A 45 9.74 2.33 8.11
N MET A 46 8.67 1.72 8.61
CA MET A 46 7.31 1.96 8.14
C MET A 46 6.57 2.98 9.01
N LEU A 47 7.17 3.48 10.10
CA LEU A 47 6.53 4.51 10.93
C LEU A 47 6.20 5.78 10.14
N SER A 48 7.06 6.19 9.22
CA SER A 48 6.78 7.31 8.32
C SER A 48 5.65 7.02 7.34
N SER A 49 5.57 5.81 6.79
CA SER A 49 4.46 5.39 5.91
C SER A 49 3.12 5.31 6.65
N ILE A 50 3.10 4.81 7.89
CA ILE A 50 1.90 4.87 8.73
C ILE A 50 1.51 6.33 8.99
N LEU A 51 2.47 7.19 9.33
CA LEU A 51 2.20 8.62 9.56
C LEU A 51 1.71 9.34 8.28
N GLN A 52 2.06 8.84 7.10
CA GLN A 52 1.54 9.34 5.82
C GLN A 52 0.15 8.77 5.47
N GLY A 53 -0.34 7.77 6.20
CA GLY A 53 -1.61 7.09 5.93
C GLY A 53 -1.53 5.97 4.89
N GLU A 54 -0.33 5.56 4.47
CA GLU A 54 -0.10 4.58 3.40
C GLU A 54 -0.09 3.13 3.91
N THR A 55 0.14 2.93 5.19
CA THR A 55 0.30 1.60 5.79
C THR A 55 -0.56 1.47 7.04
N PRO A 56 -1.41 0.42 7.13
CA PRO A 56 -2.08 0.04 8.36
C PRO A 56 -1.09 -0.22 9.50
N LEU A 57 -1.49 0.11 10.74
CA LEU A 57 -0.64 -0.08 11.92
C LEU A 57 -0.24 -1.56 12.14
N GLU A 58 -1.16 -2.47 11.82
CA GLU A 58 -0.99 -3.92 11.95
C GLU A 58 0.12 -4.48 11.05
N ASP A 59 0.28 -3.93 9.85
CA ASP A 59 1.30 -4.36 8.86
C ASP A 59 2.74 -4.04 9.28
N VAL A 60 2.89 -3.22 10.33
CA VAL A 60 4.21 -2.83 10.84
C VAL A 60 4.72 -3.81 11.89
N VAL A 61 3.86 -4.63 12.50
CA VAL A 61 4.28 -5.69 13.41
C VAL A 61 4.98 -6.80 12.60
N ILE A 62 6.23 -7.12 12.97
CA ILE A 62 7.00 -8.19 12.31
C ILE A 62 6.60 -9.55 12.87
N TYR A 63 6.48 -9.63 14.19
CA TYR A 63 6.09 -10.83 14.93
C TYR A 63 5.23 -10.41 16.11
N ASP A 64 4.14 -11.13 16.34
CA ASP A 64 3.27 -10.97 17.51
C ASP A 64 3.94 -11.54 18.78
N MET A 65 3.24 -11.46 19.91
CA MET A 65 3.75 -11.98 21.20
C MET A 65 3.78 -13.52 21.20
N GLU A 66 2.83 -14.14 20.53
CA GLU A 66 2.66 -15.58 20.36
C GLU A 66 3.87 -16.21 19.67
N TRP A 67 4.47 -15.52 18.70
CA TRP A 67 5.68 -15.97 18.03
C TRP A 67 6.82 -16.25 19.01
N TYR A 68 7.09 -15.36 19.97
CA TYR A 68 8.15 -15.57 20.97
C TYR A 68 7.90 -16.83 21.79
N VAL A 69 6.64 -17.06 22.19
CA VAL A 69 6.25 -18.26 22.92
C VAL A 69 6.46 -19.51 22.06
N SER A 70 6.06 -19.48 20.78
CA SER A 70 6.23 -20.59 19.84
C SER A 70 7.70 -20.96 19.60
N GLN A 71 8.60 -19.99 19.66
CA GLN A 71 10.05 -20.17 19.49
C GLN A 71 10.78 -20.51 20.81
N GLY A 72 10.05 -20.61 21.93
CA GLY A 72 10.66 -20.85 23.25
C GLY A 72 11.53 -19.68 23.75
N ILE A 73 11.24 -18.45 23.29
CA ILE A 73 11.97 -17.25 23.66
C ILE A 73 11.33 -16.62 24.90
N CYS A 74 12.15 -16.38 25.93
CA CYS A 74 11.73 -15.59 27.08
C CYS A 74 11.88 -14.09 26.78
N PHE A 75 10.77 -13.41 26.47
CA PHE A 75 10.79 -11.98 26.16
C PHE A 75 10.34 -11.11 27.36
N PHE A 76 11.22 -10.20 27.78
CA PHE A 76 10.93 -9.15 28.76
C PHE A 76 10.69 -7.80 28.05
N ALA A 77 9.43 -7.49 27.80
CA ALA A 77 8.99 -6.20 27.29
C ALA A 77 8.96 -5.12 28.39
N ASN A 78 9.08 -3.84 27.99
CA ASN A 78 9.08 -2.70 28.90
C ASN A 78 10.09 -2.82 30.06
N GLU A 79 11.28 -3.34 29.76
CA GLU A 79 12.37 -3.53 30.72
C GLU A 79 13.70 -3.07 30.11
N THR A 80 14.46 -2.25 30.84
CA THR A 80 15.68 -1.62 30.32
C THR A 80 16.91 -2.23 30.97
N VAL A 81 17.89 -2.66 30.17
CA VAL A 81 19.21 -3.02 30.70
C VAL A 81 19.97 -1.76 31.11
N VAL A 82 20.40 -1.70 32.37
CA VAL A 82 21.09 -0.53 32.94
C VAL A 82 22.57 -0.77 33.19
N SER A 83 23.02 -2.02 33.26
CA SER A 83 24.44 -2.36 33.37
C SER A 83 24.75 -3.78 32.94
N ILE A 84 25.93 -3.98 32.35
CA ILE A 84 26.52 -5.30 32.10
C ILE A 84 27.54 -5.60 33.19
N LEU A 85 27.54 -6.83 33.70
CA LEU A 85 28.43 -7.34 34.76
C LEU A 85 29.27 -8.52 34.22
N PRO A 86 30.36 -8.26 33.48
CA PRO A 86 31.12 -9.32 32.81
C PRO A 86 31.78 -10.31 33.77
N ALA A 87 32.21 -9.85 34.95
CA ALA A 87 32.84 -10.72 35.95
C ALA A 87 31.92 -11.86 36.43
N SER A 88 30.61 -11.70 36.30
CA SER A 88 29.60 -12.70 36.67
C SER A 88 28.77 -13.17 35.48
N ASN A 89 29.12 -12.79 34.25
CA ASN A 89 28.34 -13.01 33.02
C ASN A 89 26.83 -12.73 33.21
N GLN A 90 26.50 -11.54 33.72
CA GLN A 90 25.12 -11.13 33.98
C GLN A 90 24.83 -9.73 33.45
N VAL A 91 23.58 -9.44 33.13
CA VAL A 91 23.09 -8.06 33.00
C VAL A 91 22.17 -7.71 34.15
N LYS A 92 22.08 -6.41 34.48
CA LYS A 92 21.11 -5.87 35.43
C LYS A 92 20.12 -4.98 34.70
N THR A 93 18.85 -5.08 35.08
CA THR A 93 17.77 -4.24 34.54
C THR A 93 17.34 -3.14 35.52
N ASP A 94 16.61 -2.16 35.02
CA ASP A 94 15.93 -1.10 35.80
C ASP A 94 14.92 -1.66 36.81
N ARG A 95 14.39 -2.85 36.57
CA ARG A 95 13.54 -3.61 37.51
C ARG A 95 14.32 -4.42 38.55
N GLY A 96 15.64 -4.27 38.60
CA GLY A 96 16.51 -4.95 39.57
C GLY A 96 16.79 -6.42 39.26
N ARG A 97 16.30 -6.94 38.12
CA ARG A 97 16.56 -8.31 37.68
C ARG A 97 18.04 -8.47 37.33
N LYS A 98 18.60 -9.63 37.66
CA LYS A 98 19.92 -10.07 37.17
C LYS A 98 19.71 -11.28 36.28
N ILE A 99 20.08 -11.16 35.01
CA ILE A 99 19.90 -12.24 34.03
C ILE A 99 21.28 -12.76 33.62
N PRO A 100 21.58 -14.05 33.85
CA PRO A 100 22.84 -14.66 33.41
C PRO A 100 22.84 -14.93 31.90
N TYR A 101 24.02 -14.95 31.30
CA TYR A 101 24.22 -15.31 29.91
C TYR A 101 25.48 -16.16 29.75
N ASP A 102 25.49 -17.04 28.75
CA ASP A 102 26.73 -17.62 28.21
C ASP A 102 27.21 -16.78 27.02
N HIS A 103 26.27 -16.25 26.23
CA HIS A 103 26.50 -15.30 25.13
C HIS A 103 25.59 -14.07 25.27
N LEU A 104 26.17 -12.87 25.18
CA LEU A 104 25.45 -11.60 25.23
C LEU A 104 25.47 -10.91 23.87
N VAL A 105 24.30 -10.71 23.27
CA VAL A 105 24.13 -9.97 22.02
C VAL A 105 23.53 -8.60 22.30
N ILE A 106 24.29 -7.54 22.04
CA ILE A 106 23.84 -6.16 22.22
C ILE A 106 23.30 -5.64 20.89
N ALA A 107 21.97 -5.51 20.79
CA ALA A 107 21.22 -5.00 19.65
C ALA A 107 20.43 -3.73 20.04
N SER A 108 21.01 -2.90 20.91
CA SER A 108 20.35 -1.78 21.59
C SER A 108 20.00 -0.58 20.70
N GLY A 109 20.43 -0.59 19.43
CA GLY A 109 20.08 0.43 18.45
C GLY A 109 20.59 1.84 18.80
N SER A 110 19.81 2.84 18.42
CA SER A 110 20.11 4.25 18.67
C SER A 110 18.90 5.00 19.22
N SER A 111 19.13 6.21 19.73
CA SER A 111 18.10 7.16 20.14
C SER A 111 18.20 8.45 19.31
N PRO A 112 17.09 9.17 19.07
CA PRO A 112 17.13 10.46 18.38
C PRO A 112 18.08 11.45 19.07
N TYR A 113 18.83 12.20 18.28
CA TYR A 113 19.60 13.31 18.81
C TYR A 113 18.67 14.50 19.03
N VAL A 114 18.55 14.96 20.27
CA VAL A 114 17.78 16.14 20.63
C VAL A 114 18.74 17.33 20.69
N LEU A 115 18.42 18.41 19.98
CA LEU A 115 19.24 19.62 19.99
C LEU A 115 19.32 20.21 21.41
N PRO A 116 20.51 20.50 21.93
CA PRO A 116 20.69 21.06 23.27
C PRO A 116 20.41 22.56 23.28
N VAL A 117 19.21 22.96 22.85
CA VAL A 117 18.73 24.35 22.88
C VAL A 117 17.78 24.57 24.05
N LYS A 118 17.71 25.80 24.56
CA LYS A 118 16.75 26.16 25.60
C LYS A 118 15.33 25.87 25.13
N GLY A 119 14.52 25.24 25.98
CA GLY A 119 13.13 24.88 25.70
C GLY A 119 12.95 23.56 24.94
N ALA A 120 14.00 22.77 24.73
CA ALA A 120 13.93 21.43 24.13
C ALA A 120 13.07 20.43 24.93
N ASP A 121 12.80 20.73 26.20
CA ASP A 121 12.01 19.96 27.16
C ASP A 121 10.55 20.45 27.30
N LEU A 122 10.16 21.48 26.55
CA LEU A 122 8.78 21.99 26.56
C LEU A 122 7.79 20.95 26.01
N ASN A 123 6.58 20.92 26.57
CA ASN A 123 5.48 20.15 25.98
C ASN A 123 5.24 20.62 24.53
N GLY A 124 4.98 19.71 23.60
CA GLY A 124 4.91 20.03 22.18
C GLY A 124 6.26 19.86 21.46
N VAL A 125 7.37 19.63 22.16
CA VAL A 125 8.66 19.30 21.54
C VAL A 125 8.91 17.81 21.68
N MET A 126 9.14 17.13 20.56
CA MET A 126 9.35 15.67 20.53
C MET A 126 10.29 15.26 19.40
N ALA A 127 10.73 14.00 19.44
CA ALA A 127 11.35 13.33 18.30
C ALA A 127 10.35 12.31 17.73
N PHE A 128 10.67 11.74 16.57
CA PHE A 128 9.86 10.72 15.93
C PHE A 128 10.71 9.50 15.56
N ARG A 129 10.56 8.41 16.31
CA ARG A 129 11.37 7.21 16.14
C ARG A 129 10.68 5.92 16.58
N THR A 130 9.71 5.95 17.48
CA THR A 130 9.03 4.78 18.05
C THR A 130 7.53 4.80 17.78
N LEU A 131 6.86 3.65 17.93
CA LEU A 131 5.39 3.59 17.92
C LEU A 131 4.76 4.49 19.01
N GLN A 132 5.43 4.62 20.15
CA GLN A 132 4.97 5.54 21.19
C GLN A 132 5.02 7.01 20.74
N ASP A 133 6.07 7.40 19.99
CA ASP A 133 6.16 8.75 19.43
C ASP A 133 5.04 8.99 18.39
N TYR A 134 4.72 7.97 17.59
CA TYR A 134 3.58 8.01 16.64
C TYR A 134 2.24 8.21 17.36
N GLU A 135 1.95 7.43 18.40
CA GLU A 135 0.74 7.58 19.20
C GLU A 135 0.66 8.96 19.88
N GLU A 136 1.77 9.45 20.43
CA GLU A 136 1.84 10.78 21.04
C GLU A 136 1.57 11.88 20.00
N LEU A 137 2.13 11.76 18.81
CA LEU A 137 1.92 12.70 17.71
C LEU A 137 0.45 12.72 17.28
N LEU A 138 -0.17 11.56 17.05
CA LEU A 138 -1.58 11.46 16.70
C LEU A 138 -2.51 12.03 17.77
N SER A 139 -2.19 11.85 19.06
CA SER A 139 -2.99 12.42 20.16
C SER A 139 -3.05 13.96 20.14
N ARG A 140 -2.16 14.59 19.36
CA ARG A 140 -2.05 16.04 19.15
C ARG A 140 -2.64 16.49 17.81
N ALA A 141 -2.86 15.58 16.87
CA ALA A 141 -3.56 15.87 15.61
C ALA A 141 -4.95 16.43 15.91
N GLY A 142 -5.34 17.50 15.21
CA GLY A 142 -6.60 18.24 15.43
C GLY A 142 -6.60 19.25 16.59
N ARG A 143 -5.60 19.24 17.50
CA ARG A 143 -5.47 20.24 18.60
C ARG A 143 -4.43 21.32 18.34
N SER A 144 -3.45 21.03 17.50
CA SER A 144 -2.38 21.93 17.10
C SER A 144 -2.51 22.19 15.60
N ARG A 145 -2.30 23.44 15.16
CA ARG A 145 -2.44 23.80 13.74
C ARG A 145 -1.09 23.91 13.04
N LYS A 146 -0.04 24.34 13.76
CA LYS A 146 1.29 24.61 13.19
C LYS A 146 2.33 23.62 13.70
N ALA A 147 2.96 22.88 12.78
CA ALA A 147 4.05 21.96 13.11
C ALA A 147 5.36 22.43 12.47
N THR A 148 6.44 22.36 13.23
CA THR A 148 7.79 22.58 12.71
C THR A 148 8.62 21.31 12.80
N VAL A 149 9.18 20.88 11.68
CA VAL A 149 10.18 19.80 11.64
C VAL A 149 11.56 20.43 11.59
N ILE A 150 12.41 20.14 12.58
CA ILE A 150 13.81 20.60 12.59
C ILE A 150 14.70 19.49 12.02
N GLY A 151 15.15 19.68 10.79
CA GLY A 151 16.04 18.78 10.05
C GLY A 151 15.41 18.28 8.75
N ALA A 152 16.00 18.67 7.61
CA ALA A 152 15.56 18.26 6.27
C ALA A 152 16.29 16.99 5.76
N GLY A 153 16.48 15.99 6.63
CA GLY A 153 16.93 14.65 6.23
C GLY A 153 15.74 13.73 5.93
N LEU A 154 16.00 12.49 5.48
CA LEU A 154 14.97 11.50 5.10
C LEU A 154 13.77 11.46 6.04
N LEU A 155 14.00 11.05 7.30
CA LEU A 155 12.94 10.94 8.30
C LEU A 155 12.22 12.27 8.59
N GLY A 156 12.92 13.40 8.45
CA GLY A 156 12.33 14.71 8.65
C GLY A 156 11.37 15.09 7.52
N LEU A 157 11.76 14.83 6.27
CA LEU A 157 10.92 15.10 5.11
C LEU A 157 9.71 14.15 5.08
N GLU A 158 9.93 12.85 5.29
CA GLU A 158 8.85 11.87 5.36
C GLU A 158 7.85 12.19 6.49
N ALA A 159 8.34 12.60 7.67
CA ALA A 159 7.47 13.02 8.76
C ALA A 159 6.75 14.35 8.46
N ALA A 160 7.36 15.27 7.71
CA ALA A 160 6.73 16.52 7.31
C ALA A 160 5.54 16.27 6.38
N VAL A 161 5.67 15.36 5.42
CA VAL A 161 4.56 14.93 4.55
C VAL A 161 3.44 14.31 5.39
N GLY A 162 3.77 13.40 6.28
CA GLY A 162 2.75 12.79 7.16
C GLY A 162 2.02 13.80 8.04
N LEU A 163 2.72 14.84 8.54
CA LEU A 163 2.08 15.94 9.25
C LEU A 163 1.12 16.75 8.35
N VAL A 164 1.50 17.03 7.09
CA VAL A 164 0.59 17.68 6.14
C VAL A 164 -0.65 16.82 5.88
N ASN A 165 -0.49 15.51 5.67
CA ASN A 165 -1.61 14.57 5.46
C ASN A 165 -2.57 14.53 6.67
N HIS A 166 -2.07 14.81 7.88
CA HIS A 166 -2.87 14.96 9.08
C HIS A 166 -3.39 16.38 9.35
N GLY A 167 -3.30 17.29 8.36
CA GLY A 167 -3.90 18.62 8.38
C GLY A 167 -3.07 19.70 9.10
N PHE A 168 -1.78 19.47 9.36
CA PHE A 168 -0.91 20.47 9.97
C PHE A 168 -0.34 21.44 8.92
N GLU A 169 -0.33 22.73 9.25
CA GLU A 169 0.52 23.73 8.58
C GLU A 169 1.98 23.43 8.95
N THR A 170 2.70 22.79 8.03
CA THR A 170 4.02 22.20 8.32
C THR A 170 5.16 23.02 7.71
N THR A 171 6.14 23.37 8.54
CA THR A 171 7.38 24.04 8.11
C THR A 171 8.60 23.18 8.45
N VAL A 172 9.47 22.94 7.47
CA VAL A 172 10.76 22.29 7.66
C VAL A 172 11.84 23.35 7.84
N VAL A 173 12.49 23.34 9.00
CA VAL A 173 13.63 24.20 9.32
C VAL A 173 14.92 23.41 9.13
N HIS A 174 15.86 23.95 8.36
CA HIS A 174 17.16 23.33 8.16
C HIS A 174 18.30 24.34 8.16
N HIS A 175 19.43 23.96 8.74
CA HIS A 175 20.58 24.85 8.88
C HIS A 175 21.46 24.95 7.63
N GLN A 176 21.28 24.06 6.65
CA GLN A 176 21.99 24.06 5.37
C GLN A 176 21.12 24.67 4.27
N PRO A 177 21.69 25.06 3.12
CA PRO A 177 20.93 25.58 1.99
C PRO A 177 20.11 24.54 1.24
N ASN A 178 20.40 23.24 1.39
CA ASN A 178 19.77 22.17 0.61
C ASN A 178 19.15 21.11 1.54
N VAL A 179 18.01 20.56 1.13
CA VAL A 179 17.43 19.35 1.72
C VAL A 179 18.29 18.12 1.40
N MET A 180 18.25 17.09 2.23
CA MET A 180 19.03 15.84 2.07
C MET A 180 20.50 16.06 1.68
N ASN A 181 21.15 17.08 2.27
CA ASN A 181 22.48 17.57 1.88
C ASN A 181 23.65 16.58 2.01
N ARG A 182 23.40 15.33 2.45
CA ARG A 182 24.37 14.24 2.46
C ARG A 182 24.13 13.24 1.32
N GLN A 183 22.93 13.21 0.75
CA GLN A 183 22.46 12.24 -0.25
C GLN A 183 22.20 12.88 -1.61
N LEU A 184 21.84 14.17 -1.63
CA LEU A 184 21.53 14.91 -2.86
C LEU A 184 22.49 16.08 -3.04
N ASP A 185 22.77 16.42 -4.29
CA ASP A 185 23.41 17.68 -4.64
C ASP A 185 22.38 18.79 -4.83
N THR A 186 22.83 20.01 -5.11
CA THR A 186 21.95 21.19 -5.17
C THR A 186 20.82 21.05 -6.19
N TYR A 187 21.07 20.38 -7.32
CA TYR A 187 20.06 20.26 -8.38
C TYR A 187 18.97 19.28 -7.97
N ALA A 188 19.33 18.05 -7.58
CA ALA A 188 18.36 17.07 -7.12
C ALA A 188 17.62 17.52 -5.85
N ALA A 189 18.30 18.23 -4.95
CA ALA A 189 17.67 18.80 -3.76
C ALA A 189 16.66 19.91 -4.11
N GLY A 190 16.92 20.69 -5.17
CA GLY A 190 15.99 21.71 -5.66
C GLY A 190 14.70 21.09 -6.20
N LEU A 191 14.82 20.08 -7.07
CA LEU A 191 13.66 19.33 -7.59
C LEU A 191 12.84 18.72 -6.44
N LEU A 192 13.51 18.11 -5.46
CA LEU A 192 12.84 17.55 -4.29
C LEU A 192 12.13 18.63 -3.46
N GLN A 193 12.77 19.78 -3.26
CA GLN A 193 12.18 20.87 -2.51
C GLN A 193 10.93 21.41 -3.21
N GLU A 194 10.99 21.66 -4.52
CA GLU A 194 9.86 22.18 -5.30
C GLU A 194 8.65 21.22 -5.25
N GLU A 195 8.88 19.92 -5.40
CA GLU A 195 7.84 18.89 -5.31
C GLU A 195 7.20 18.86 -3.90
N LEU A 196 8.01 18.92 -2.85
CA LEU A 196 7.50 18.94 -1.47
C LEU A 196 6.79 20.25 -1.11
N GLU A 197 7.20 21.37 -1.71
CA GLU A 197 6.49 22.66 -1.59
C GLU A 197 5.12 22.60 -2.27
N ALA A 198 5.02 21.94 -3.43
CA ALA A 198 3.75 21.69 -4.11
C ALA A 198 2.79 20.81 -3.26
N GLN A 199 3.35 19.91 -2.45
CA GLN A 199 2.60 19.11 -1.48
C GLN A 199 2.25 19.87 -0.18
N GLY A 200 2.54 21.17 -0.10
CA GLY A 200 2.10 22.04 1.01
C GLY A 200 3.11 22.20 2.15
N ILE A 201 4.32 21.68 2.01
CA ILE A 201 5.40 21.90 2.99
C ILE A 201 6.04 23.27 2.75
N ARG A 202 6.37 24.00 3.82
CA ARG A 202 7.19 25.21 3.71
C ARG A 202 8.62 24.95 4.14
N PHE A 203 9.61 25.51 3.44
CA PHE A 203 11.01 25.38 3.83
C PHE A 203 11.59 26.68 4.38
N LEU A 204 12.31 26.54 5.49
CA LEU A 204 13.15 27.57 6.10
C LEU A 204 14.59 27.08 6.15
N LEU A 205 15.28 27.19 5.02
CA LEU A 205 16.67 26.79 4.84
C LEU A 205 17.64 27.88 5.33
N ASN A 206 18.89 27.50 5.57
CA ASN A 206 19.90 28.37 6.21
C ASN A 206 19.45 28.95 7.56
N LYS A 207 18.50 28.30 8.26
CA LYS A 207 18.00 28.74 9.57
C LYS A 207 18.55 27.85 10.67
N ARG A 208 19.26 28.46 11.62
CA ARG A 208 19.75 27.79 12.82
C ARG A 208 18.84 28.10 14.00
N THR A 209 18.23 27.06 14.58
CA THR A 209 17.44 27.19 15.82
C THR A 209 18.34 27.59 16.99
N LYS A 210 17.93 28.63 17.73
CA LYS A 210 18.64 29.15 18.90
C LYS A 210 17.95 28.76 20.22
N GLU A 211 16.64 28.94 20.29
CA GLU A 211 15.83 28.56 21.46
C GLU A 211 14.38 28.28 21.03
N LEU A 212 13.72 27.38 21.76
CA LEU A 212 12.29 27.15 21.71
C LEU A 212 11.64 27.93 22.86
N ARG A 213 10.56 28.63 22.57
CA ARG A 213 9.88 29.52 23.52
C ARG A 213 8.45 29.08 23.75
N GLY A 214 8.01 29.33 24.98
CA GLY A 214 6.64 29.14 25.43
C GLY A 214 6.63 28.94 26.94
N ASN A 215 5.45 29.00 27.54
CA ASN A 215 5.32 28.93 29.00
C ASN A 215 5.18 27.48 29.49
N ARG A 216 4.06 26.83 29.15
CA ARG A 216 3.79 25.41 29.48
C ARG A 216 4.03 24.46 28.31
N ARG A 217 3.96 24.97 27.09
CA ARG A 217 4.16 24.26 25.83
C ARG A 217 4.96 25.15 24.89
N VAL A 218 5.49 24.57 23.81
CA VAL A 218 6.09 25.36 22.74
C VAL A 218 5.02 26.21 22.05
N GLU A 219 5.38 27.46 21.80
CA GLU A 219 4.57 28.49 21.13
C GLU A 219 5.34 29.14 19.98
N ALA A 220 6.67 29.15 20.05
CA ALA A 220 7.52 29.72 19.00
C ALA A 220 8.94 29.14 18.96
N ILE A 221 9.57 29.24 17.80
CA ILE A 221 10.99 29.01 17.58
C ILE A 221 11.67 30.35 17.37
N ARG A 222 12.82 30.56 18.01
CA ARG A 222 13.72 31.68 17.73
C ARG A 222 14.98 31.19 17.03
N PHE A 223 15.36 31.88 15.97
CA PHE A 223 16.55 31.57 15.18
C PHE A 223 17.77 32.41 15.61
N ALA A 224 18.95 31.96 15.19
CA ALA A 224 20.22 32.62 15.49
C ALA A 224 20.33 34.04 14.91
N ASP A 225 19.65 34.30 13.79
CA ASP A 225 19.60 35.61 13.11
C ASP A 225 18.61 36.60 13.75
N GLY A 226 17.93 36.20 14.83
CA GLY A 226 17.00 37.04 15.58
C GLY A 226 15.53 36.89 15.20
N HIS A 227 15.22 36.30 14.03
CA HIS A 227 13.83 36.05 13.62
C HIS A 227 13.16 35.01 14.53
N SER A 228 11.84 35.05 14.60
CA SER A 228 11.03 34.05 15.30
C SER A 228 9.85 33.61 14.44
N MET A 229 9.37 32.40 14.68
CA MET A 229 8.22 31.79 13.99
C MET A 229 7.34 31.08 15.02
N GLU A 230 6.04 31.25 14.91
CA GLU A 230 5.07 30.54 15.76
C GLU A 230 5.03 29.05 15.42
N THR A 231 4.89 28.19 16.44
CA THR A 231 4.70 26.76 16.27
C THR A 231 4.06 26.14 17.49
N ASP A 232 3.19 25.16 17.27
CA ASP A 232 2.45 24.46 18.32
C ASP A 232 3.06 23.09 18.65
N LEU A 233 3.77 22.52 17.65
CA LEU A 233 4.44 21.24 17.68
C LEU A 233 5.84 21.40 17.06
N VAL A 234 6.85 20.80 17.67
CA VAL A 234 8.22 20.73 17.13
C VAL A 234 8.65 19.27 17.10
N LEU A 235 8.97 18.78 15.90
CA LEU A 235 9.53 17.46 15.68
C LEU A 235 11.02 17.60 15.37
N MET A 236 11.89 17.02 16.20
CA MET A 236 13.34 17.04 15.99
C MET A 236 13.80 15.81 15.20
N SER A 237 14.35 16.03 14.01
CA SER A 237 14.85 15.02 13.06
C SER A 237 16.31 15.29 12.67
N VAL A 238 17.17 15.55 13.66
CA VAL A 238 18.57 15.98 13.45
C VAL A 238 19.61 14.86 13.56
N GLY A 239 19.18 13.60 13.40
CA GLY A 239 20.02 12.41 13.43
C GLY A 239 19.84 11.54 14.68
N ILE A 240 20.69 10.52 14.80
CA ILE A 240 20.61 9.48 15.84
C ILE A 240 21.95 9.28 16.54
N ARG A 241 21.90 8.75 17.77
CA ARG A 241 23.07 8.42 18.58
C ARG A 241 23.01 6.96 19.08
N PRO A 242 24.08 6.15 18.89
CA PRO A 242 24.17 4.80 19.43
C PRO A 242 23.85 4.71 20.93
N ASN A 243 23.00 3.75 21.32
CA ASN A 243 22.61 3.51 22.71
C ASN A 243 23.70 2.70 23.43
N VAL A 244 24.74 3.35 23.93
CA VAL A 244 25.92 2.65 24.50
C VAL A 244 26.18 2.95 25.98
N ASP A 245 25.40 3.85 26.58
CA ASP A 245 25.74 4.41 27.89
C ASP A 245 25.66 3.38 29.04
N PHE A 246 24.71 2.42 28.97
CA PHE A 246 24.59 1.33 29.95
C PHE A 246 25.80 0.37 29.94
N ALA A 247 26.58 0.35 28.85
CA ALA A 247 27.73 -0.51 28.65
C ALA A 247 29.06 0.17 29.05
N ARG A 248 29.10 1.48 29.28
CA ARG A 248 30.37 2.21 29.51
C ARG A 248 31.19 1.74 30.70
N ARG A 249 30.53 1.18 31.71
CA ARG A 249 31.20 0.68 32.93
C ARG A 249 31.54 -0.82 32.88
N SER A 250 31.27 -1.49 31.77
CA SER A 250 31.54 -2.93 31.65
C SER A 250 32.96 -3.26 31.18
N GLY A 251 33.74 -2.27 30.72
CA GLY A 251 35.04 -2.50 30.09
C GLY A 251 34.97 -2.83 28.60
N LEU A 252 33.79 -2.68 27.98
CA LEU A 252 33.66 -2.68 26.52
C LEU A 252 34.39 -1.47 25.91
N GLU A 253 35.11 -1.70 24.81
CA GLU A 253 35.65 -0.62 24.00
C GLU A 253 34.50 0.11 23.29
N ILE A 254 34.30 1.38 23.64
CA ILE A 254 33.21 2.21 23.12
C ILE A 254 33.80 3.52 22.62
N ARG A 255 33.54 3.85 21.36
CA ARG A 255 33.89 5.14 20.74
C ARG A 255 32.60 5.87 20.39
N LYS A 256 32.21 5.88 19.11
CA LYS A 256 30.90 6.34 18.67
C LYS A 256 29.85 5.27 18.97
N GLY A 257 30.18 4.01 18.68
CA GLY A 257 29.43 2.81 19.05
C GLY A 257 30.26 1.81 19.86
N ILE A 258 29.72 0.63 20.11
CA ILE A 258 30.45 -0.52 20.69
C ILE A 258 31.34 -1.09 19.59
N VAL A 259 32.65 -1.10 19.80
CA VAL A 259 33.62 -1.52 18.79
C VAL A 259 33.53 -3.04 18.58
N VAL A 260 33.41 -3.46 17.32
CA VAL A 260 33.35 -4.87 16.93
C VAL A 260 34.31 -5.22 15.78
N ASN A 261 34.77 -6.47 15.76
CA ASN A 261 35.57 -7.04 14.68
C ASN A 261 34.70 -7.58 13.53
N ASP A 262 35.32 -8.14 12.48
CA ASP A 262 34.63 -8.68 11.30
C ASP A 262 33.72 -9.91 11.58
N ALA A 263 33.80 -10.48 12.78
CA ALA A 263 32.92 -11.55 13.28
C ALA A 263 31.85 -11.03 14.26
N MET A 264 31.66 -9.70 14.35
CA MET A 264 30.72 -9.03 15.27
C MET A 264 31.05 -9.22 16.76
N GLN A 265 32.29 -9.60 17.09
CA GLN A 265 32.75 -9.78 18.47
C GLN A 265 33.28 -8.46 19.02
N THR A 266 33.00 -8.20 20.30
CA THR A 266 33.61 -7.09 21.06
C THR A 266 34.97 -7.49 21.63
N ASN A 267 35.60 -6.59 22.40
CA ASN A 267 36.83 -6.89 23.14
C ASN A 267 36.59 -7.81 24.36
N LEU A 268 35.34 -8.03 24.78
CA LEU A 268 35.02 -8.93 25.89
C LEU A 268 34.61 -10.31 25.36
N PRO A 269 35.01 -11.41 26.05
CA PRO A 269 34.66 -12.76 25.63
C PRO A 269 33.15 -12.97 25.69
N ASN A 270 32.61 -13.65 24.68
CA ASN A 270 31.19 -13.98 24.52
C ASN A 270 30.23 -12.77 24.58
N VAL A 271 30.73 -11.56 24.31
CA VAL A 271 29.92 -10.35 24.16
C VAL A 271 30.04 -9.84 22.74
N TYR A 272 28.90 -9.59 22.12
CA TYR A 272 28.73 -9.24 20.73
C TYR A 272 27.89 -7.96 20.62
N ALA A 273 28.04 -7.22 19.52
CA ALA A 273 27.16 -6.10 19.22
C ALA A 273 26.81 -6.07 17.74
N ILE A 274 25.55 -5.74 17.43
CA ILE A 274 25.03 -5.62 16.07
C ILE A 274 24.07 -4.43 15.99
N GLY A 275 23.83 -3.94 14.78
CA GLY A 275 22.89 -2.86 14.54
C GLY A 275 23.48 -1.46 14.74
N GLU A 276 22.61 -0.47 14.93
CA GLU A 276 23.01 0.95 15.05
C GLU A 276 23.91 1.24 16.26
N CYS A 277 23.96 0.35 17.25
CA CYS A 277 24.86 0.49 18.40
C CYS A 277 26.29 -0.02 18.13
N ALA A 278 26.51 -0.78 17.05
CA ALA A 278 27.81 -1.36 16.72
C ALA A 278 28.65 -0.40 15.87
N GLU A 279 29.95 -0.37 16.16
CA GLU A 279 30.96 0.34 15.39
C GLU A 279 31.93 -0.67 14.78
N HIS A 280 31.85 -0.84 13.46
CA HIS A 280 32.73 -1.74 12.71
C HIS A 280 33.69 -0.90 11.86
N ARG A 281 35.01 -1.11 12.07
CA ARG A 281 36.09 -0.37 11.36
C ARG A 281 35.91 1.16 11.40
N GLY A 282 35.43 1.69 12.53
CA GLY A 282 35.20 3.13 12.73
C GLY A 282 33.87 3.65 12.18
N VAL A 283 33.02 2.80 11.62
CA VAL A 283 31.74 3.16 11.00
C VAL A 283 30.58 2.62 11.82
N THR A 284 29.55 3.47 12.02
CA THR A 284 28.25 3.09 12.59
C THR A 284 27.19 3.26 11.52
N TYR A 285 26.37 2.24 11.26
CA TYR A 285 25.33 2.29 10.24
C TYR A 285 23.97 2.64 10.84
N GLY A 286 23.23 3.53 10.17
CA GLY A 286 21.84 3.90 10.50
C GLY A 286 20.84 3.40 9.47
N LEU A 287 21.15 2.28 8.79
CA LEU A 287 20.38 1.74 7.67
C LEU A 287 20.18 0.23 7.87
N VAL A 288 19.01 -0.29 7.47
CA VAL A 288 18.63 -1.68 7.76
C VAL A 288 19.49 -2.72 7.03
N GLY A 289 19.92 -2.47 5.78
CA GLY A 289 20.73 -3.43 5.01
C GLY A 289 22.01 -3.84 5.74
N PRO A 290 22.88 -2.87 6.10
CA PRO A 290 24.06 -3.14 6.92
C PRO A 290 23.74 -3.84 8.25
N ILE A 291 22.63 -3.47 8.91
CA ILE A 291 22.20 -4.07 10.17
C ILE A 291 21.85 -5.56 10.00
N TYR A 292 21.20 -5.92 8.89
CA TYR A 292 20.83 -7.29 8.59
C TYR A 292 22.04 -8.15 8.21
N GLU A 293 22.99 -7.59 7.46
CA GLU A 293 24.28 -8.24 7.17
C GLU A 293 25.04 -8.56 8.47
N GLN A 294 25.08 -7.61 9.41
CA GLN A 294 25.70 -7.81 10.74
C GLN A 294 24.99 -8.92 11.53
N ALA A 295 23.66 -8.91 11.55
CA ALA A 295 22.86 -9.94 12.22
C ALA A 295 23.12 -11.34 11.65
N SER A 296 23.15 -11.47 10.32
CA SER A 296 23.47 -12.74 9.65
C SER A 296 24.92 -13.19 9.89
N GLN A 297 25.89 -12.26 9.91
CA GLN A 297 27.28 -12.57 10.27
C GLN A 297 27.40 -13.07 11.72
N LEU A 298 26.67 -12.46 12.65
CA LEU A 298 26.69 -12.89 14.05
C LEU A 298 26.07 -14.29 14.21
N ALA A 299 24.94 -14.56 13.56
CA ALA A 299 24.31 -15.89 13.56
C ALA A 299 25.31 -16.97 13.12
N ARG A 300 26.01 -16.77 11.99
CA ARG A 300 27.08 -17.68 11.53
C ARG A 300 28.19 -17.86 12.55
N THR A 301 28.59 -16.76 13.20
CA THR A 301 29.69 -16.76 14.19
C THR A 301 29.33 -17.61 15.41
N LEU A 302 28.12 -17.47 15.94
CA LEU A 302 27.65 -18.24 17.09
C LEU A 302 27.37 -19.71 16.75
N SER A 303 26.95 -20.01 15.51
CA SER A 303 26.79 -21.38 15.00
C SER A 303 28.11 -22.04 14.58
N GLY A 304 29.27 -21.37 14.74
CA GLY A 304 30.57 -21.93 14.39
C GLY A 304 30.84 -22.10 12.88
N ILE A 305 30.02 -21.50 12.02
CA ILE A 305 30.15 -21.59 10.57
C ILE A 305 31.36 -20.76 10.12
N ARG A 306 32.29 -21.41 9.42
CA ARG A 306 33.45 -20.76 8.80
C ARG A 306 33.08 -20.17 7.44
N GLY A 307 33.81 -19.14 7.01
CA GLY A 307 33.58 -18.50 5.71
C GLY A 307 34.01 -17.03 5.70
N GLU A 308 33.53 -16.32 4.69
CA GLU A 308 33.72 -14.88 4.56
C GLU A 308 33.16 -14.13 5.77
N ARG A 309 33.87 -13.07 6.18
CA ARG A 309 33.55 -12.24 7.33
C ARG A 309 33.02 -10.89 6.87
N TYR A 310 32.35 -10.17 7.77
CA TYR A 310 31.79 -8.86 7.45
C TYR A 310 32.90 -7.84 7.21
N LYS A 311 32.92 -7.25 6.01
CA LYS A 311 33.94 -6.30 5.56
C LYS A 311 33.50 -4.83 5.67
N GLY A 312 32.27 -4.58 6.08
CA GLY A 312 31.58 -3.29 5.96
C GLY A 312 30.56 -3.34 4.82
N SER A 313 29.65 -2.37 4.80
CA SER A 313 28.56 -2.29 3.81
C SER A 313 28.64 -0.97 3.05
N THR A 314 28.39 -1.00 1.75
CA THR A 314 28.10 0.22 0.98
C THR A 314 26.66 0.64 1.25
N VAL A 315 26.48 1.95 1.45
CA VAL A 315 25.16 2.51 1.76
C VAL A 315 24.49 3.00 0.49
N SER A 316 23.27 2.54 0.28
CA SER A 316 22.31 3.12 -0.64
C SER A 316 21.06 3.54 0.13
N THR A 317 20.33 4.52 -0.39
CA THR A 317 19.15 5.05 0.28
C THR A 317 18.11 5.46 -0.74
N PHE A 318 16.87 5.06 -0.48
CA PHE A 318 15.68 5.52 -1.17
C PHE A 318 14.92 6.47 -0.23
N LEU A 319 14.35 7.52 -0.79
CA LEU A 319 13.36 8.36 -0.12
C LEU A 319 11.98 7.71 -0.26
N LYS A 320 11.17 7.71 0.82
CA LYS A 320 9.83 7.10 0.82
C LYS A 320 8.74 8.15 0.99
N ILE A 321 8.53 8.92 -0.07
CA ILE A 321 7.44 9.88 -0.17
C ILE A 321 6.68 9.53 -1.43
N ARG A 322 5.35 9.41 -1.33
CA ARG A 322 4.49 9.09 -2.48
C ARG A 322 4.79 10.04 -3.65
N ASN A 323 4.88 9.48 -4.85
CA ASN A 323 5.14 10.19 -6.10
C ASN A 323 6.52 10.90 -6.18
N ILE A 324 7.45 10.58 -5.27
CA ILE A 324 8.83 11.08 -5.33
C ILE A 324 9.80 9.90 -5.38
N GLU A 325 10.38 9.68 -6.55
CA GLU A 325 11.46 8.73 -6.71
C GLU A 325 12.81 9.41 -6.53
N ALA A 326 13.50 9.12 -5.43
CA ALA A 326 14.86 9.60 -5.19
C ALA A 326 15.74 8.50 -4.61
N PHE A 327 16.89 8.27 -5.25
CA PHE A 327 17.89 7.29 -4.88
C PHE A 327 19.29 7.92 -4.80
N SER A 328 20.07 7.47 -3.83
CA SER A 328 21.45 7.87 -3.64
C SER A 328 22.31 6.68 -3.18
N ALA A 329 23.53 6.56 -3.72
CA ALA A 329 24.49 5.55 -3.30
C ALA A 329 25.91 6.11 -3.24
N GLY A 330 26.69 5.65 -2.25
CA GLY A 330 28.12 5.98 -2.13
C GLY A 330 28.40 7.47 -1.89
N GLN A 331 29.49 7.97 -2.48
CA GLN A 331 29.91 9.36 -2.39
C GLN A 331 29.33 10.19 -3.55
N VAL A 332 28.34 11.02 -3.23
CA VAL A 332 27.61 11.84 -4.22
C VAL A 332 28.06 13.30 -4.29
N LEU A 333 28.77 13.76 -3.25
CA LEU A 333 29.31 15.11 -3.17
C LEU A 333 30.67 15.17 -3.87
N GLU A 334 30.81 16.19 -4.69
CA GLU A 334 32.00 16.42 -5.51
C GLU A 334 33.16 16.93 -4.65
N THR A 335 34.37 16.47 -4.98
CA THR A 335 35.65 16.96 -4.47
C THR A 335 36.56 17.28 -5.65
N GLU A 336 37.71 17.92 -5.40
CA GLU A 336 38.68 18.26 -6.45
C GLU A 336 39.22 17.02 -7.21
N GLU A 337 39.17 15.84 -6.59
CA GLU A 337 39.67 14.58 -7.14
C GLU A 337 38.59 13.79 -7.92
N THR A 338 37.34 14.22 -7.87
CA THR A 338 36.21 13.51 -8.49
C THR A 338 35.82 14.11 -9.83
N ARG A 339 35.23 13.28 -10.70
CA ARG A 339 34.56 13.70 -11.94
C ARG A 339 33.11 13.26 -11.89
N THR A 340 32.23 13.97 -12.60
CA THR A 340 30.81 13.65 -12.62
C THR A 340 30.23 13.63 -14.01
N PHE A 341 29.35 12.66 -14.26
CA PHE A 341 28.45 12.62 -15.40
C PHE A 341 27.05 12.98 -14.91
N LYS A 342 26.38 13.91 -15.59
CA LYS A 342 25.06 14.40 -15.22
C LYS A 342 24.15 14.33 -16.44
N TRP A 343 22.94 13.82 -16.23
CA TRP A 343 21.87 13.81 -17.21
C TRP A 343 20.63 14.48 -16.60
N ILE A 344 20.03 15.37 -17.38
CA ILE A 344 18.98 16.27 -16.90
C ILE A 344 17.88 16.33 -17.96
N ASP A 345 16.66 15.91 -17.58
CA ASP A 345 15.44 16.13 -18.33
C ASP A 345 14.49 17.00 -17.48
N PRO A 346 14.44 18.32 -17.75
CA PRO A 346 13.62 19.24 -16.98
C PRO A 346 12.12 19.13 -17.29
N VAL A 347 11.71 18.49 -18.41
CA VAL A 347 10.29 18.35 -18.75
C VAL A 347 9.67 17.23 -17.93
N ARG A 348 10.42 16.14 -17.74
CA ARG A 348 9.98 14.98 -16.95
C ARG A 348 10.46 15.02 -15.49
N ASN A 349 11.14 16.09 -15.07
CA ASN A 349 11.78 16.22 -13.76
C ASN A 349 12.75 15.07 -13.42
N ILE A 350 13.47 14.56 -14.43
CA ILE A 350 14.42 13.46 -14.22
C ILE A 350 15.85 14.00 -14.13
N TYR A 351 16.58 13.52 -13.12
CA TYR A 351 17.98 13.85 -12.90
C TYR A 351 18.78 12.60 -12.53
N LYS A 352 19.84 12.32 -13.29
CA LYS A 352 20.78 11.23 -13.01
C LYS A 352 22.20 11.78 -12.91
N LYS A 353 22.94 11.36 -11.88
CA LYS A 353 24.34 11.73 -11.65
C LYS A 353 25.16 10.51 -11.28
N ILE A 354 26.33 10.38 -11.88
CA ILE A 354 27.36 9.41 -11.49
C ILE A 354 28.62 10.17 -11.08
N VAL A 355 29.22 9.77 -9.97
CA VAL A 355 30.48 10.32 -9.45
C VAL A 355 31.57 9.27 -9.59
N THR A 356 32.69 9.66 -10.19
CA THR A 356 33.86 8.82 -10.40
C THR A 356 35.11 9.42 -9.76
N MET A 357 36.05 8.55 -9.38
CA MET A 357 37.37 8.91 -8.89
C MET A 357 38.37 7.87 -9.38
N ASN A 358 39.47 8.31 -10.01
CA ASN A 358 40.46 7.42 -10.62
C ASN A 358 39.85 6.35 -11.56
N ASP A 359 38.90 6.77 -12.39
CA ASP A 359 38.10 5.91 -13.30
C ASP A 359 37.15 4.92 -12.60
N SER A 360 37.07 4.85 -11.28
CA SER A 360 36.09 4.02 -10.57
C SER A 360 34.83 4.79 -10.24
N ILE A 361 33.66 4.16 -10.37
CA ILE A 361 32.38 4.70 -9.90
C ILE A 361 32.33 4.61 -8.37
N ILE A 362 32.14 5.76 -7.71
CA ILE A 362 32.14 5.86 -6.25
C ILE A 362 30.83 6.38 -5.67
N GLY A 363 29.91 6.88 -6.50
CA GLY A 363 28.58 7.25 -6.05
C GLY A 363 27.64 7.64 -7.18
N ALA A 364 26.35 7.78 -6.83
CA ALA A 364 25.30 8.08 -7.78
C ALA A 364 24.10 8.78 -7.12
N ILE A 365 23.39 9.60 -7.90
CA ILE A 365 22.07 10.16 -7.58
C ILE A 365 21.13 9.83 -8.75
N LEU A 366 19.94 9.32 -8.46
CA LEU A 366 18.85 9.19 -9.42
C LEU A 366 17.61 9.87 -8.82
N TYR A 367 16.93 10.68 -9.61
CA TYR A 367 15.73 11.40 -9.22
C TYR A 367 14.73 11.38 -10.37
N GLY A 368 13.45 11.15 -10.08
CA GLY A 368 12.35 11.07 -11.04
C GLY A 368 12.28 9.76 -11.83
N ASP A 369 13.42 9.11 -12.09
CA ASP A 369 13.52 7.76 -12.64
C ASP A 369 14.62 6.99 -11.90
N THR A 370 14.20 5.99 -11.13
CA THR A 370 15.09 5.16 -10.31
C THR A 370 15.25 3.72 -10.83
N THR A 371 14.83 3.43 -12.06
CA THR A 371 14.86 2.09 -12.67
C THR A 371 16.23 1.41 -12.56
N ASP A 372 17.31 2.16 -12.79
CA ASP A 372 18.69 1.66 -12.80
C ASP A 372 19.34 1.56 -11.40
N ALA A 373 18.62 1.89 -10.33
CA ALA A 373 19.19 2.04 -8.98
C ALA A 373 19.95 0.81 -8.49
N ASN A 374 19.42 -0.40 -8.74
CA ASN A 374 20.05 -1.64 -8.32
C ASN A 374 21.37 -1.90 -9.07
N GLN A 375 21.37 -1.74 -10.40
CA GLN A 375 22.58 -1.92 -11.21
C GLN A 375 23.65 -0.90 -10.82
N ILE A 376 23.27 0.37 -10.70
CA ILE A 376 24.19 1.45 -10.32
C ILE A 376 24.71 1.25 -8.90
N SER A 377 23.86 0.83 -7.95
CA SER A 377 24.30 0.51 -6.58
C SER A 377 25.37 -0.57 -6.57
N LYS A 378 25.23 -1.59 -7.43
CA LYS A 378 26.23 -2.65 -7.59
C LYS A 378 27.52 -2.12 -8.20
N MET A 379 27.43 -1.27 -9.22
CA MET A 379 28.62 -0.66 -9.84
C MET A 379 29.40 0.21 -8.85
N VAL A 380 28.70 0.95 -7.97
CA VAL A 380 29.31 1.71 -6.86
C VAL A 380 29.98 0.75 -5.86
N LEU A 381 29.33 -0.37 -5.52
CA LEU A 381 29.86 -1.37 -4.60
C LEU A 381 31.14 -2.02 -5.15
N ASP A 382 31.11 -2.41 -6.41
CA ASP A 382 32.23 -3.09 -7.09
C ASP A 382 33.34 -2.10 -7.49
N GLN A 383 33.16 -0.80 -7.23
CA GLN A 383 34.02 0.29 -7.72
C GLN A 383 34.32 0.16 -9.21
N ALA A 384 33.28 -0.20 -9.97
CA ALA A 384 33.39 -0.56 -11.36
C ALA A 384 34.06 0.56 -12.17
N SER A 385 34.96 0.16 -13.07
CA SER A 385 35.63 1.08 -13.96
C SER A 385 34.62 1.71 -14.92
N VAL A 386 34.68 3.04 -15.06
CA VAL A 386 33.93 3.80 -16.06
C VAL A 386 34.44 3.52 -17.48
N LYS A 387 35.70 3.10 -17.62
CA LYS A 387 36.28 2.65 -18.89
C LYS A 387 35.63 1.33 -19.29
N GLY A 388 34.74 1.38 -20.29
CA GLY A 388 34.01 0.22 -20.82
C GLY A 388 32.49 0.35 -20.74
N ILE A 389 31.96 1.38 -20.09
CA ILE A 389 30.52 1.68 -20.09
C ILE A 389 30.24 2.60 -21.29
N PRO A 390 29.42 2.19 -22.27
CA PRO A 390 29.04 3.08 -23.38
C PRO A 390 28.40 4.35 -22.83
N GLU A 391 28.75 5.53 -23.37
CA GLU A 391 28.15 6.83 -22.97
C GLU A 391 26.61 6.81 -23.02
N TYR A 392 26.05 5.98 -23.92
CA TYR A 392 24.61 5.77 -24.13
C TYR A 392 23.97 4.77 -23.16
N SER A 393 24.73 3.83 -22.58
CA SER A 393 24.21 2.87 -21.59
C SER A 393 23.88 3.52 -20.24
N MET A 394 24.20 4.81 -20.09
CA MET A 394 23.88 5.63 -18.92
C MET A 394 22.76 6.65 -19.20
N MET A 395 22.14 6.62 -20.39
CA MET A 395 21.01 7.48 -20.77
C MET A 395 19.67 6.74 -20.60
N PRO A 396 18.61 7.38 -20.10
CA PRO A 396 17.28 6.78 -20.04
C PRO A 396 16.59 6.80 -21.41
N GLY A 397 15.89 5.72 -21.73
CA GLY A 397 15.05 5.58 -22.92
C GLY A 397 15.62 4.71 -24.04
N GLU A 398 16.91 4.37 -24.00
CA GLU A 398 17.46 3.24 -24.74
C GLU A 398 17.92 2.20 -23.72
N SER A 399 16.98 1.37 -23.27
CA SER A 399 17.38 0.02 -22.90
C SER A 399 18.17 -0.53 -24.09
N SER A 400 19.41 -0.94 -23.87
CA SER A 400 19.96 -2.03 -24.68
C SER A 400 18.86 -3.09 -24.73
N GLY A 401 18.34 -3.36 -25.93
CA GLY A 401 16.97 -3.82 -26.18
C GLY A 401 16.36 -4.75 -25.14
N GLU A 402 15.08 -4.53 -24.82
CA GLU A 402 14.17 -5.42 -24.06
C GLU A 402 14.89 -6.52 -23.27
N THR A 403 15.75 -6.14 -22.32
CA THR A 403 16.30 -7.11 -21.39
C THR A 403 15.17 -7.41 -20.43
N THR A 404 14.33 -8.38 -20.78
CA THR A 404 13.30 -8.91 -19.90
C THR A 404 13.94 -9.22 -18.54
N MET A 405 13.22 -9.04 -17.43
CA MET A 405 13.73 -9.39 -16.08
C MET A 405 14.25 -10.84 -16.03
N LEU A 406 13.86 -11.68 -16.99
CA LEU A 406 14.29 -13.05 -17.24
C LEU A 406 15.75 -13.17 -17.72
N GLU A 407 16.31 -12.17 -18.39
CA GLU A 407 17.70 -12.15 -18.88
C GLU A 407 18.71 -11.69 -17.82
N VAL A 408 18.24 -11.07 -16.73
CA VAL A 408 19.08 -10.69 -15.59
C VAL A 408 19.64 -11.95 -14.91
N PRO A 409 20.95 -12.05 -14.57
CA PRO A 409 21.48 -13.23 -13.90
C PRO A 409 20.82 -13.51 -12.54
N ASP A 410 20.57 -14.77 -12.21
CA ASP A 410 19.96 -15.20 -10.93
C ASP A 410 20.72 -14.76 -9.68
N SER A 411 22.02 -14.48 -9.82
CA SER A 411 22.87 -13.95 -8.75
C SER A 411 22.65 -12.46 -8.47
N THR A 412 21.87 -11.76 -9.29
CA THR A 412 21.62 -10.32 -9.14
C THR A 412 20.76 -10.05 -7.91
N THR A 413 21.23 -9.18 -7.02
CA THR A 413 20.48 -8.75 -5.84
C THR A 413 19.33 -7.82 -6.25
N ILE A 414 18.09 -8.23 -5.95
CA ILE A 414 16.86 -7.45 -6.19
C ILE A 414 16.46 -6.69 -4.92
N CYS A 415 16.49 -7.35 -3.76
CA CYS A 415 16.22 -6.69 -2.48
C CYS A 415 17.52 -6.43 -1.72
N GLN A 416 18.08 -5.22 -1.83
CA GLN A 416 19.33 -4.85 -1.16
C GLN A 416 19.25 -4.95 0.36
N CYS A 417 18.10 -4.62 0.97
CA CYS A 417 17.95 -4.64 2.43
C CYS A 417 17.99 -6.06 3.01
N ASN A 418 17.40 -7.04 2.32
CA ASN A 418 17.35 -8.42 2.78
C ASN A 418 18.39 -9.32 2.11
N GLY A 419 19.15 -8.80 1.14
CA GLY A 419 20.12 -9.55 0.34
C GLY A 419 19.47 -10.61 -0.56
N VAL A 420 18.23 -10.38 -1.02
CA VAL A 420 17.48 -11.37 -1.82
C VAL A 420 17.85 -11.21 -3.29
N THR A 421 18.28 -12.28 -3.93
CA THR A 421 18.61 -12.30 -5.36
C THR A 421 17.40 -12.63 -6.22
N LYS A 422 17.48 -12.34 -7.51
CA LYS A 422 16.50 -12.77 -8.51
C LYS A 422 16.23 -14.27 -8.39
N GLY A 423 17.28 -15.08 -8.41
CA GLY A 423 17.17 -16.54 -8.32
C GLY A 423 16.45 -17.05 -7.07
N ALA A 424 16.58 -16.33 -5.95
CA ALA A 424 15.86 -16.68 -4.73
C ALA A 424 14.35 -16.36 -4.84
N ILE A 425 13.99 -15.28 -5.53
CA ILE A 425 12.60 -14.91 -5.79
C ILE A 425 11.98 -15.86 -6.81
N THR A 426 12.62 -16.07 -7.95
CA THR A 426 12.12 -16.98 -9.00
C THR A 426 11.98 -18.40 -8.48
N ALA A 427 12.97 -18.92 -7.75
CA ALA A 427 12.87 -20.25 -7.14
C ALA A 427 11.71 -20.35 -6.13
N ALA A 428 11.44 -19.31 -5.35
CA ALA A 428 10.31 -19.30 -4.43
C ALA A 428 8.97 -19.27 -5.19
N VAL A 429 8.84 -18.43 -6.21
CA VAL A 429 7.66 -18.37 -7.08
C VAL A 429 7.37 -19.74 -7.71
N HIS A 430 8.37 -20.38 -8.32
CA HIS A 430 8.18 -21.67 -8.98
C HIS A 430 7.96 -22.85 -8.01
N LYS A 431 8.68 -22.89 -6.90
CA LYS A 431 8.63 -24.03 -5.97
C LYS A 431 7.40 -23.98 -5.06
N GLU A 432 7.04 -22.80 -4.59
CA GLU A 432 5.97 -22.61 -3.61
C GLU A 432 4.67 -22.12 -4.29
N GLY A 433 4.68 -21.86 -5.60
CA GLY A 433 3.50 -21.47 -6.38
C GLY A 433 2.97 -20.08 -6.07
N LEU A 434 3.87 -19.14 -5.77
CA LEU A 434 3.50 -17.79 -5.30
C LEU A 434 2.99 -16.95 -6.47
N THR A 435 1.83 -16.30 -6.31
CA THR A 435 1.16 -15.51 -7.36
C THR A 435 1.02 -14.03 -6.98
N THR A 436 1.41 -13.65 -5.77
CA THR A 436 1.36 -12.25 -5.31
C THR A 436 2.68 -11.78 -4.73
N VAL A 437 2.90 -10.46 -4.77
CA VAL A 437 4.10 -9.84 -4.16
C VAL A 437 4.11 -9.99 -2.64
N ASP A 438 2.94 -10.08 -2.00
CA ASP A 438 2.85 -10.25 -0.56
C ASP A 438 3.20 -11.68 -0.13
N GLU A 439 2.90 -12.68 -0.96
CA GLU A 439 3.40 -14.05 -0.80
C GLU A 439 4.92 -14.12 -1.00
N ILE A 440 5.46 -13.48 -2.04
CA ILE A 440 6.92 -13.36 -2.23
C ILE A 440 7.55 -12.68 -1.00
N LYS A 441 6.94 -11.62 -0.49
CA LYS A 441 7.38 -10.90 0.72
C LYS A 441 7.39 -11.83 1.93
N LEU A 442 6.38 -12.67 2.09
CA LEU A 442 6.29 -13.63 3.19
C LEU A 442 7.40 -14.70 3.11
N HIS A 443 7.61 -15.27 1.92
CA HIS A 443 8.54 -16.39 1.71
C HIS A 443 10.02 -15.95 1.61
N THR A 444 10.30 -14.88 0.88
CA THR A 444 11.68 -14.44 0.56
C THR A 444 12.16 -13.28 1.41
N LYS A 445 11.23 -12.55 2.06
CA LYS A 445 11.46 -11.25 2.71
C LYS A 445 11.77 -10.11 1.73
N ALA A 446 11.72 -10.31 0.41
CA ALA A 446 11.79 -9.18 -0.54
C ALA A 446 10.64 -8.19 -0.27
N SER A 447 10.88 -6.89 -0.44
CA SER A 447 9.91 -5.81 -0.17
C SER A 447 9.43 -5.68 1.29
N SER A 448 9.83 -6.56 2.20
CA SER A 448 9.36 -6.56 3.60
C SER A 448 9.96 -5.48 4.49
N SER A 449 11.09 -4.88 4.10
CA SER A 449 11.85 -3.96 4.95
C SER A 449 11.72 -2.52 4.47
N CYS A 450 12.42 -2.12 3.40
CA CYS A 450 12.37 -0.75 2.88
C CYS A 450 11.26 -0.53 1.86
N GLY A 451 10.72 -1.57 1.23
CA GLY A 451 9.72 -1.46 0.15
C GLY A 451 10.30 -1.05 -1.22
N GLY A 452 11.51 -0.49 -1.29
CA GLY A 452 12.07 0.07 -2.53
C GLY A 452 12.30 -0.92 -3.69
N CYS A 453 12.27 -2.22 -3.45
CA CYS A 453 12.33 -3.23 -4.52
C CYS A 453 10.95 -3.73 -4.98
N ARG A 454 9.83 -3.17 -4.47
CA ARG A 454 8.48 -3.70 -4.74
C ARG A 454 8.15 -3.74 -6.23
N GLY A 455 8.38 -2.66 -6.97
CA GLY A 455 8.14 -2.62 -8.42
C GLY A 455 8.89 -3.71 -9.17
N VAL A 456 10.21 -3.82 -8.96
CA VAL A 456 11.04 -4.88 -9.58
C VAL A 456 10.58 -6.30 -9.17
N VAL A 457 10.05 -6.48 -7.96
CA VAL A 457 9.46 -7.75 -7.54
C VAL A 457 8.13 -8.03 -8.24
N CYS A 458 7.29 -7.02 -8.47
CA CYS A 458 6.11 -7.14 -9.32
C CYS A 458 6.51 -7.59 -10.73
N ASP A 459 7.43 -6.86 -11.38
CA ASP A 459 7.87 -7.15 -12.74
C ASP A 459 8.47 -8.56 -12.87
N LEU A 460 9.23 -9.00 -11.86
CA LEU A 460 9.82 -10.34 -11.83
C LEU A 460 8.77 -11.43 -11.60
N LEU A 461 7.77 -11.17 -10.75
CA LEU A 461 6.63 -12.06 -10.55
C LEU A 461 5.85 -12.22 -11.87
N ASP A 462 5.51 -11.10 -12.50
CA ASP A 462 4.82 -11.08 -13.79
C ASP A 462 5.63 -11.84 -14.85
N ALA A 463 6.94 -11.59 -14.92
CA ALA A 463 7.82 -12.30 -15.85
C ALA A 463 7.92 -13.82 -15.56
N CYS A 464 7.95 -14.23 -14.29
CA CYS A 464 7.97 -15.63 -13.87
C CYS A 464 6.67 -16.36 -14.17
N LEU A 465 5.53 -15.69 -13.96
CA LEU A 465 4.21 -16.21 -14.31
C LEU A 465 4.04 -16.32 -15.83
N ASN A 466 4.74 -15.47 -16.60
CA ASN A 466 4.69 -15.44 -18.05
C ASN A 466 5.65 -16.43 -18.77
N THR A 467 6.58 -17.13 -18.09
CA THR A 467 7.62 -17.92 -18.80
C THR A 467 7.47 -19.42 -18.92
N GLU A 468 6.90 -20.17 -17.99
CA GLU A 468 6.77 -21.64 -18.19
C GLU A 468 5.65 -22.22 -17.32
N VAL A 469 4.40 -22.06 -17.75
CA VAL A 469 3.50 -23.07 -18.33
C VAL A 469 2.31 -22.23 -18.80
N GLN A 470 1.98 -22.23 -20.10
CA GLN A 470 0.60 -21.93 -20.48
C GLN A 470 -0.26 -23.10 -19.98
N VAL A 471 -0.51 -23.12 -18.66
CA VAL A 471 -1.79 -23.58 -18.17
C VAL A 471 -2.63 -22.37 -18.44
N THR A 472 -3.24 -22.33 -19.61
CA THR A 472 -4.36 -21.44 -19.85
C THR A 472 -5.27 -21.61 -18.63
N PRO A 473 -5.43 -20.57 -17.78
CA PRO A 473 -6.06 -20.74 -16.49
C PRO A 473 -7.46 -21.27 -16.75
N SER A 474 -7.74 -22.47 -16.25
CA SER A 474 -9.07 -23.02 -16.40
C SER A 474 -10.03 -22.14 -15.60
N MET A 475 -11.23 -21.91 -16.12
CA MET A 475 -12.26 -21.07 -15.48
C MET A 475 -12.47 -21.42 -13.99
N CYS A 476 -12.34 -22.72 -13.66
CA CYS A 476 -12.33 -23.23 -12.30
C CYS A 476 -11.73 -24.65 -12.27
N PRO A 477 -11.59 -25.29 -11.09
CA PRO A 477 -11.11 -26.67 -10.98
C PRO A 477 -12.00 -27.74 -11.65
N CYS A 478 -13.25 -27.41 -12.00
CA CYS A 478 -14.21 -28.35 -12.61
C CYS A 478 -14.00 -28.57 -14.12
N THR A 479 -13.17 -27.75 -14.78
CA THR A 479 -12.85 -27.84 -16.22
C THR A 479 -11.35 -27.67 -16.44
N SER A 480 -10.85 -28.11 -17.58
CA SER A 480 -9.49 -27.79 -18.05
C SER A 480 -9.46 -26.65 -19.07
N HIS A 481 -10.62 -26.09 -19.41
CA HIS A 481 -10.77 -25.03 -20.40
C HIS A 481 -10.82 -23.64 -19.76
N THR A 482 -10.32 -22.65 -20.47
CA THR A 482 -10.39 -21.24 -20.06
C THR A 482 -11.80 -20.71 -20.10
N GLU A 483 -12.04 -19.64 -19.35
CA GLU A 483 -13.30 -18.90 -19.43
C GLU A 483 -13.55 -18.35 -20.84
N GLN A 484 -12.51 -17.88 -21.53
CA GLN A 484 -12.62 -17.39 -22.90
C GLN A 484 -13.10 -18.46 -23.88
N GLU A 485 -12.48 -19.66 -23.88
CA GLU A 485 -12.88 -20.77 -24.74
C GLU A 485 -14.35 -21.17 -24.51
N ILE A 486 -14.80 -21.13 -23.26
CA ILE A 486 -16.18 -21.46 -22.88
C ILE A 486 -17.15 -20.39 -23.37
N VAL A 487 -16.84 -19.11 -23.18
CA VAL A 487 -17.68 -17.98 -23.62
C VAL A 487 -17.80 -17.95 -25.14
N GLU A 488 -16.69 -18.17 -25.86
CA GLU A 488 -16.68 -18.24 -27.32
C GLU A 488 -17.57 -19.38 -27.83
N ALA A 489 -17.55 -20.55 -27.21
CA ALA A 489 -18.43 -21.66 -27.61
C ALA A 489 -19.90 -21.42 -27.25
N ILE A 490 -20.19 -20.86 -26.06
CA ILE A 490 -21.58 -20.49 -25.69
C ILE A 490 -22.19 -19.56 -26.76
N ARG A 491 -21.42 -18.57 -27.22
CA ARG A 491 -21.86 -17.59 -28.23
C ARG A 491 -21.87 -18.17 -29.63
N GLY A 492 -20.82 -18.90 -30.01
CA GLY A 492 -20.62 -19.44 -31.36
C GLY A 492 -21.50 -20.64 -31.69
N GLU A 493 -21.76 -21.51 -30.72
CA GLU A 493 -22.60 -22.70 -30.87
C GLU A 493 -24.04 -22.49 -30.37
N ASN A 494 -24.35 -21.28 -29.85
CA ASN A 494 -25.67 -20.87 -29.37
C ASN A 494 -26.23 -21.85 -28.32
N LEU A 495 -25.41 -22.14 -27.29
CA LEU A 495 -25.78 -23.01 -26.16
C LEU A 495 -26.74 -22.28 -25.21
N HIS A 496 -27.78 -22.96 -24.72
CA HIS A 496 -28.81 -22.34 -23.86
C HIS A 496 -28.96 -23.01 -22.49
N ASP A 497 -28.29 -24.14 -22.26
CA ASP A 497 -28.36 -24.89 -21.01
C ASP A 497 -26.98 -25.21 -20.43
N VAL A 498 -26.86 -25.13 -19.10
CA VAL A 498 -25.62 -25.42 -18.36
C VAL A 498 -25.15 -26.85 -18.64
N LYS A 499 -26.09 -27.79 -18.84
CA LYS A 499 -25.78 -29.18 -19.16
C LYS A 499 -25.12 -29.34 -20.54
N GLU A 500 -25.50 -28.53 -21.51
CA GLU A 500 -24.90 -28.56 -22.85
C GLU A 500 -23.44 -28.09 -22.77
N VAL A 501 -23.17 -27.04 -21.99
CA VAL A 501 -21.81 -26.55 -21.72
C VAL A 501 -20.99 -27.59 -20.98
N HIS A 502 -21.55 -28.21 -19.94
CA HIS A 502 -20.86 -29.26 -19.17
C HIS A 502 -20.49 -30.46 -20.05
N GLN A 503 -21.38 -30.88 -20.95
CA GLN A 503 -21.12 -32.00 -21.86
C GLN A 503 -20.07 -31.65 -22.91
N LEU A 504 -20.12 -30.45 -23.49
CA LEU A 504 -19.19 -30.02 -24.53
C LEU A 504 -17.74 -29.92 -24.01
N PHE A 505 -17.56 -29.41 -22.79
CA PHE A 505 -16.25 -29.15 -22.19
C PHE A 505 -15.79 -30.22 -21.18
N GLY A 506 -16.52 -31.33 -21.05
CA GLY A 506 -16.14 -32.46 -20.19
C GLY A 506 -16.01 -32.09 -18.71
N TRP A 507 -17.00 -31.38 -18.17
CA TRP A 507 -17.02 -30.96 -16.77
C TRP A 507 -16.87 -32.16 -15.82
N LYS A 508 -16.10 -32.01 -14.75
CA LYS A 508 -15.84 -33.10 -13.79
C LYS A 508 -17.06 -33.53 -12.97
N ASP A 509 -18.04 -32.64 -12.81
CA ASP A 509 -19.29 -32.85 -12.07
C ASP A 509 -20.43 -32.05 -12.72
N ASP A 510 -21.59 -32.68 -12.93
CA ASP A 510 -22.78 -32.06 -13.54
C ASP A 510 -23.36 -30.92 -12.67
N GLY A 511 -23.01 -30.87 -11.37
CA GLY A 511 -23.49 -29.85 -10.42
C GLY A 511 -22.71 -28.53 -10.39
N GLY A 512 -21.48 -28.50 -10.95
CA GLY A 512 -20.57 -27.34 -10.90
C GLY A 512 -20.12 -26.93 -9.48
N CYS A 513 -19.08 -26.11 -9.37
CA CYS A 513 -18.61 -25.50 -8.12
C CYS A 513 -19.18 -24.07 -7.93
N ASP A 514 -18.88 -23.46 -6.79
CA ASP A 514 -19.32 -22.11 -6.43
C ASP A 514 -18.72 -21.01 -7.32
N THR A 515 -17.71 -21.31 -8.14
CA THR A 515 -17.13 -20.40 -9.14
C THR A 515 -17.86 -20.51 -10.48
N CYS A 516 -18.01 -21.72 -11.03
CA CYS A 516 -18.55 -21.87 -12.38
C CYS A 516 -20.08 -21.81 -12.44
N ARG A 517 -20.78 -22.18 -11.36
CA ARG A 517 -22.24 -22.14 -11.34
C ARG A 517 -22.78 -20.72 -11.55
N PRO A 518 -22.34 -19.68 -10.81
CA PRO A 518 -22.81 -18.32 -11.03
C PRO A 518 -22.33 -17.75 -12.39
N ALA A 519 -21.09 -18.04 -12.79
CA ALA A 519 -20.55 -17.56 -14.06
C ALA A 519 -21.25 -18.15 -15.30
N LEU A 520 -21.54 -19.47 -15.32
CA LEU A 520 -22.31 -20.08 -16.41
C LEU A 520 -23.75 -19.57 -16.43
N SER A 521 -24.35 -19.31 -15.26
CA SER A 521 -25.66 -18.65 -15.15
C SER A 521 -25.63 -17.24 -15.75
N TYR A 522 -24.57 -16.46 -15.49
CA TYR A 522 -24.33 -15.16 -16.11
C TYR A 522 -24.22 -15.25 -17.64
N TYR A 523 -23.32 -16.10 -18.17
CA TYR A 523 -23.05 -16.18 -19.61
C TYR A 523 -24.18 -16.77 -20.45
N LEU A 524 -24.90 -17.75 -19.93
CA LEU A 524 -26.05 -18.35 -20.63
C LEU A 524 -27.31 -17.47 -20.56
N ASN A 525 -27.20 -16.25 -19.99
CA ASN A 525 -28.35 -15.42 -19.63
C ASN A 525 -29.39 -16.23 -18.82
N GLY A 526 -28.90 -17.22 -18.07
CA GLY A 526 -29.62 -18.37 -17.58
C GLY A 526 -30.12 -18.17 -16.16
N ARG A 527 -31.40 -17.80 -16.06
CA ARG A 527 -32.36 -18.13 -14.98
C ARG A 527 -31.79 -18.23 -13.56
N SER A 528 -31.78 -17.11 -12.85
CA SER A 528 -32.20 -17.20 -11.45
C SER A 528 -33.72 -17.41 -11.44
N ASP A 529 -34.18 -18.64 -11.19
CA ASP A 529 -35.59 -18.93 -10.90
C ASP A 529 -36.07 -18.25 -9.59
N GLU A 530 -35.19 -17.51 -8.91
CA GLU A 530 -35.54 -16.69 -7.76
C GLU A 530 -35.94 -15.27 -8.20
N PRO A 531 -37.12 -14.79 -7.76
CA PRO A 531 -37.55 -13.42 -8.01
C PRO A 531 -36.46 -12.44 -7.54
N SER A 532 -36.06 -11.53 -8.41
CA SER A 532 -35.02 -10.50 -8.21
C SER A 532 -35.41 -9.39 -7.22
N VAL A 533 -36.35 -9.65 -6.32
CA VAL A 533 -36.53 -8.86 -5.11
C VAL A 533 -35.86 -9.64 -4.00
N SER A 534 -34.83 -9.08 -3.35
CA SER A 534 -34.15 -9.79 -2.25
C SER A 534 -35.10 -9.91 -1.07
N SER A 535 -35.93 -10.96 -1.14
CA SER A 535 -36.83 -11.39 -0.10
C SER A 535 -36.17 -12.59 0.56
N SER A 536 -35.86 -12.47 1.84
CA SER A 536 -35.24 -13.56 2.60
C SER A 536 -36.27 -14.13 3.57
N LEU A 537 -36.48 -15.45 3.53
CA LEU A 537 -37.29 -16.14 4.52
C LEU A 537 -36.56 -16.09 5.88
N LEU A 538 -37.29 -15.72 6.92
CA LEU A 538 -36.80 -15.66 8.30
C LEU A 538 -37.17 -16.95 9.06
N ASP A 539 -36.47 -17.20 10.16
CA ASP A 539 -36.66 -18.40 11.00
C ASP A 539 -38.09 -18.53 11.57
N ASP A 540 -38.84 -17.42 11.64
CA ASP A 540 -40.23 -17.37 12.11
C ASP A 540 -41.27 -17.59 10.99
N GLY A 541 -40.82 -17.85 9.76
CA GLY A 541 -41.67 -18.09 8.59
C GLY A 541 -42.16 -16.83 7.87
N THR A 542 -41.75 -15.64 8.33
CA THR A 542 -42.03 -14.36 7.65
C THR A 542 -40.91 -13.97 6.68
N TYR A 543 -41.14 -12.97 5.83
CA TYR A 543 -40.19 -12.50 4.83
C TYR A 543 -39.59 -11.15 5.20
N ALA A 544 -38.31 -10.97 4.86
CA ALA A 544 -37.63 -9.68 4.86
C ALA A 544 -37.41 -9.20 3.43
N ILE A 545 -38.06 -8.11 3.02
CA ILE A 545 -37.98 -7.53 1.67
C ILE A 545 -37.05 -6.32 1.71
N VAL A 546 -36.10 -6.24 0.78
CA VAL A 546 -35.27 -5.03 0.61
C VAL A 546 -35.76 -4.25 -0.61
N HIS A 547 -36.14 -2.99 -0.40
CA HIS A 547 -36.51 -2.05 -1.44
C HIS A 547 -35.43 -0.99 -1.57
N LYS A 548 -34.93 -0.75 -2.79
CA LYS A 548 -33.95 0.31 -3.06
C LYS A 548 -34.70 1.63 -3.22
N MET A 549 -34.25 2.65 -2.50
CA MET A 549 -34.74 4.02 -2.65
C MET A 549 -34.01 4.65 -3.82
N GLY A 550 -34.73 5.25 -4.78
CA GLY A 550 -34.14 5.73 -6.03
C GLY A 550 -33.00 6.72 -5.78
N SER A 551 -31.79 6.33 -6.17
CA SER A 551 -30.54 7.11 -6.01
C SER A 551 -30.26 7.63 -4.59
N GLY A 552 -30.84 7.01 -3.55
CA GLY A 552 -30.69 7.44 -2.15
C GLY A 552 -31.64 8.56 -1.70
N PHE A 553 -32.59 8.98 -2.53
CA PHE A 553 -33.55 10.06 -2.23
C PHE A 553 -34.97 9.52 -2.07
N ALA A 554 -35.75 10.17 -1.19
CA ALA A 554 -37.15 9.85 -0.97
C ALA A 554 -37.98 11.14 -1.02
N THR A 555 -39.00 11.18 -1.88
CA THR A 555 -40.01 12.23 -1.82
C THR A 555 -41.05 11.92 -0.75
N GLY A 556 -41.85 12.92 -0.35
CA GLY A 556 -42.97 12.69 0.56
C GLY A 556 -44.04 11.74 0.01
N GLU A 557 -44.12 11.60 -1.31
CA GLU A 557 -45.00 10.63 -1.98
C GLU A 557 -44.44 9.20 -1.89
N ASP A 558 -43.12 9.04 -2.11
CA ASP A 558 -42.42 7.76 -1.97
C ASP A 558 -42.57 7.21 -0.54
N LEU A 559 -42.34 8.06 0.47
CA LEU A 559 -42.51 7.69 1.87
C LEU A 559 -43.97 7.35 2.20
N ARG A 560 -44.94 8.10 1.66
CA ARG A 560 -46.37 7.83 1.86
C ARG A 560 -46.78 6.49 1.25
N SER A 561 -46.25 6.15 0.09
CA SER A 561 -46.48 4.85 -0.55
C SER A 561 -45.98 3.71 0.34
N ILE A 562 -44.72 3.81 0.81
CA ILE A 562 -44.10 2.81 1.69
C ILE A 562 -44.84 2.66 3.02
N THR A 563 -45.21 3.77 3.66
CA THR A 563 -45.96 3.72 4.93
C THR A 563 -47.34 3.10 4.72
N SER A 564 -48.02 3.43 3.62
CA SER A 564 -49.34 2.85 3.29
C SER A 564 -49.26 1.33 3.10
N ILE A 565 -48.20 0.82 2.47
CA ILE A 565 -47.94 -0.61 2.32
C ILE A 565 -47.73 -1.26 3.70
N THR A 566 -46.89 -0.65 4.54
CA THR A 566 -46.57 -1.22 5.86
C THR A 566 -47.76 -1.27 6.80
N GLU A 567 -48.63 -0.24 6.78
CA GLU A 567 -49.87 -0.22 7.54
C GLU A 567 -50.86 -1.26 7.03
N ARG A 568 -51.02 -1.34 5.70
CA ARG A 568 -51.97 -2.26 5.05
C ARG A 568 -51.64 -3.73 5.28
N PHE A 569 -50.37 -4.08 5.27
CA PHE A 569 -49.91 -5.47 5.43
C PHE A 569 -49.32 -5.77 6.82
N ASN A 570 -49.50 -4.85 7.77
CA ASN A 570 -49.08 -4.98 9.16
C ASN A 570 -47.61 -5.38 9.31
N VAL A 571 -46.73 -4.74 8.53
CA VAL A 571 -45.30 -5.01 8.52
C VAL A 571 -44.66 -4.37 9.75
N PRO A 572 -44.07 -5.15 10.67
CA PRO A 572 -43.73 -4.65 12.00
C PRO A 572 -42.48 -3.76 12.04
N ILE A 573 -41.53 -3.94 11.11
CA ILE A 573 -40.23 -3.28 11.17
C ILE A 573 -39.83 -2.74 9.80
N LEU A 574 -39.49 -1.45 9.77
CA LEU A 574 -38.75 -0.81 8.69
C LEU A 574 -37.34 -0.49 9.16
N ARG A 575 -36.33 -1.06 8.51
CA ARG A 575 -34.91 -0.74 8.74
C ARG A 575 -34.37 0.05 7.55
N PHE A 576 -33.86 1.24 7.84
CA PHE A 576 -33.15 2.05 6.86
C PHE A 576 -31.67 1.65 6.86
N THR A 577 -31.11 1.52 5.66
CA THR A 577 -29.67 1.48 5.36
C THR A 577 -29.43 2.50 4.25
N GLU A 578 -28.19 2.93 4.00
CA GLU A 578 -27.80 4.00 3.06
C GLU A 578 -28.86 4.36 2.00
N GLN A 579 -29.04 3.53 0.97
CA GLN A 579 -30.04 3.74 -0.10
C GLN A 579 -31.16 2.69 -0.13
N ARG A 580 -31.41 1.98 0.98
CA ARG A 580 -32.37 0.86 0.98
C ARG A 580 -33.25 0.86 2.23
N ILE A 581 -34.50 0.48 2.03
CA ILE A 581 -35.46 0.22 3.10
C ILE A 581 -35.71 -1.28 3.14
N LYS A 582 -35.35 -1.89 4.26
CA LYS A 582 -35.62 -3.31 4.55
C LYS A 582 -36.90 -3.42 5.39
N MET A 583 -37.91 -4.06 4.82
CA MET A 583 -39.20 -4.38 5.43
C MET A 583 -39.13 -5.78 6.03
N ILE A 584 -39.16 -5.90 7.36
CA ILE A 584 -38.95 -7.17 8.08
C ILE A 584 -40.27 -7.60 8.71
N GLY A 585 -40.66 -8.86 8.51
CA GLY A 585 -41.88 -9.44 9.09
C GLY A 585 -43.08 -9.48 8.13
N VAL A 586 -42.83 -9.48 6.82
CA VAL A 586 -43.90 -9.56 5.81
C VAL A 586 -44.47 -10.97 5.79
N GLN A 587 -45.78 -11.11 5.99
CA GLN A 587 -46.45 -12.41 5.97
C GLN A 587 -46.38 -13.04 4.58
N LYS A 588 -46.28 -14.38 4.52
CA LYS A 588 -46.16 -15.14 3.26
C LYS A 588 -47.28 -14.81 2.28
N GLU A 589 -48.51 -14.66 2.77
CA GLU A 589 -49.70 -14.37 1.97
C GLU A 589 -49.73 -12.93 1.47
N ALA A 590 -49.01 -12.01 2.13
CA ALA A 590 -48.91 -10.61 1.76
C ALA A 590 -47.79 -10.33 0.74
N LEU A 591 -46.82 -11.24 0.62
CA LEU A 591 -45.62 -11.07 -0.19
C LEU A 591 -45.93 -10.65 -1.65
N PRO A 592 -46.80 -11.33 -2.42
CA PRO A 592 -47.05 -10.95 -3.81
C PRO A 592 -47.62 -9.54 -3.96
N TYR A 593 -48.50 -9.13 -3.03
CA TYR A 593 -49.15 -7.82 -3.05
C TYR A 593 -48.21 -6.69 -2.63
N VAL A 594 -47.32 -6.95 -1.67
CA VAL A 594 -46.27 -6.01 -1.28
C VAL A 594 -45.29 -5.80 -2.44
N LEU A 595 -44.89 -6.87 -3.13
CA LEU A 595 -44.00 -6.80 -4.29
C LEU A 595 -44.64 -6.07 -5.47
N GLU A 596 -45.93 -6.30 -5.73
CA GLU A 596 -46.67 -5.60 -6.80
C GLU A 596 -46.76 -4.09 -6.53
N GLN A 597 -47.04 -3.68 -5.28
CA GLN A 597 -47.20 -2.27 -4.90
C GLN A 597 -45.88 -1.50 -4.81
N LEU A 598 -44.77 -2.18 -4.49
CA LEU A 598 -43.43 -1.59 -4.55
C LEU A 598 -42.93 -1.39 -5.99
N GLY A 599 -43.60 -1.99 -6.97
CA GLY A 599 -43.20 -2.00 -8.37
C GLY A 599 -41.94 -2.84 -8.61
N ALA A 600 -41.73 -3.26 -9.86
CA ALA A 600 -40.52 -3.97 -10.29
C ALA A 600 -39.27 -3.06 -10.35
N ALA A 601 -39.08 -2.23 -9.33
CA ALA A 601 -37.89 -1.44 -9.00
C ALA A 601 -37.07 -2.09 -7.87
N GLY A 602 -37.41 -3.32 -7.47
CA GLY A 602 -36.48 -4.22 -6.82
C GLY A 602 -35.78 -5.03 -7.90
N SER A 603 -34.70 -4.51 -8.48
CA SER A 603 -33.65 -5.35 -9.05
C SER A 603 -32.50 -5.36 -8.04
N SER A 604 -31.96 -6.54 -7.76
CA SER A 604 -30.61 -6.72 -7.26
C SER A 604 -29.60 -6.28 -8.33
N GLY A 605 -29.70 -5.04 -8.78
CA GLY A 605 -28.91 -4.54 -9.89
C GLY A 605 -27.46 -4.50 -9.47
N ASP A 606 -26.61 -5.13 -10.26
CA ASP A 606 -25.16 -4.94 -10.22
C ASP A 606 -24.79 -3.47 -10.45
N LEU A 607 -25.75 -2.62 -10.86
CA LEU A 607 -25.59 -1.18 -10.97
C LEU A 607 -26.08 -0.40 -9.72
N SER A 608 -25.19 0.42 -9.18
CA SER A 608 -25.42 1.31 -8.06
C SER A 608 -25.18 2.76 -8.49
N ILE A 609 -26.08 3.67 -8.11
CA ILE A 609 -26.03 5.08 -8.55
C ILE A 609 -26.15 5.97 -7.33
N ARG A 610 -25.13 6.80 -7.11
CA ARG A 610 -25.08 7.77 -6.02
C ARG A 610 -25.18 9.17 -6.60
N ILE A 611 -25.99 10.03 -5.99
CA ILE A 611 -26.02 11.46 -6.32
C ILE A 611 -25.37 12.21 -5.17
N HIS A 612 -24.41 13.06 -5.49
CA HIS A 612 -23.71 13.90 -4.54
C HIS A 612 -24.02 15.39 -4.78
N GLU A 613 -24.49 16.07 -3.74
CA GLU A 613 -25.07 17.41 -3.86
C GLU A 613 -24.05 18.56 -3.81
N GLY A 614 -22.78 18.30 -3.50
CA GLY A 614 -21.77 19.36 -3.34
C GLY A 614 -22.15 20.43 -2.30
N VAL A 615 -21.28 21.41 -2.07
CA VAL A 615 -21.48 22.41 -0.97
C VAL A 615 -22.28 23.65 -1.45
N GLU A 616 -22.53 23.80 -2.76
CA GLU A 616 -23.06 25.05 -3.34
C GLU A 616 -24.11 24.87 -4.48
N ILE A 617 -24.93 23.81 -4.48
CA ILE A 617 -25.98 23.61 -5.50
C ILE A 617 -27.35 24.13 -5.05
N GLY A 618 -28.07 24.85 -5.91
CA GLY A 618 -29.45 25.28 -5.67
C GLY A 618 -30.49 24.16 -5.83
N TYR A 619 -31.58 24.21 -5.05
CA TYR A 619 -32.67 23.21 -4.98
C TYR A 619 -33.15 22.66 -6.34
N LYS A 620 -33.34 23.53 -7.35
CA LYS A 620 -33.80 23.11 -8.69
C LYS A 620 -32.87 22.09 -9.35
N LYS A 621 -31.57 22.23 -9.14
CA LYS A 621 -30.55 21.42 -9.79
C LYS A 621 -30.31 20.10 -9.05
N VAL A 622 -30.46 20.10 -7.73
CA VAL A 622 -30.60 18.85 -6.93
C VAL A 622 -31.79 18.02 -7.44
N MET A 623 -32.94 18.65 -7.66
CA MET A 623 -34.11 17.96 -8.21
C MET A 623 -33.88 17.42 -9.63
N GLN A 624 -33.08 18.09 -10.46
CA GLN A 624 -32.70 17.59 -11.79
C GLN A 624 -31.84 16.33 -11.69
N PHE A 625 -30.82 16.33 -10.83
CA PHE A 625 -29.99 15.13 -10.63
C PHE A 625 -30.75 13.96 -10.05
N ILE A 626 -31.71 14.21 -9.14
CA ILE A 626 -32.60 13.16 -8.63
C ILE A 626 -33.40 12.53 -9.77
N GLN A 627 -33.91 13.34 -10.71
CA GLN A 627 -34.61 12.81 -11.88
C GLN A 627 -33.68 12.04 -12.83
N LEU A 628 -32.47 12.55 -13.05
CA LEU A 628 -31.45 11.89 -13.86
C LEU A 628 -31.07 10.52 -13.26
N GLY A 629 -30.87 10.43 -11.94
CA GLY A 629 -30.61 9.17 -11.26
C GLY A 629 -31.76 8.18 -11.36
N LYS A 630 -33.01 8.65 -11.23
CA LYS A 630 -34.21 7.81 -11.48
C LYS A 630 -34.26 7.28 -12.91
N GLU A 631 -33.88 8.10 -13.89
CA GLU A 631 -33.86 7.71 -15.29
C GLU A 631 -32.76 6.69 -15.60
N PHE A 632 -31.56 6.85 -15.04
CA PHE A 632 -30.52 5.83 -15.11
C PHE A 632 -30.97 4.50 -14.50
N GLU A 633 -31.60 4.51 -13.32
CA GLU A 633 -32.11 3.29 -12.70
C GLU A 633 -33.23 2.65 -13.53
N ARG A 634 -34.12 3.47 -14.10
CA ARG A 634 -35.22 3.01 -14.98
C ARG A 634 -34.69 2.29 -16.21
N ARG A 635 -33.63 2.84 -16.83
CA ARG A 635 -33.10 2.33 -18.11
C ARG A 635 -32.05 1.24 -17.91
N LEU A 636 -31.10 1.43 -17.02
CA LEU A 636 -29.90 0.59 -16.87
C LEU A 636 -29.96 -0.33 -15.65
N GLY A 637 -30.84 -0.07 -14.67
CA GLY A 637 -30.90 -0.83 -13.41
C GLY A 637 -31.29 -2.31 -13.53
N ARG A 638 -31.66 -2.77 -14.73
CA ARG A 638 -31.98 -4.17 -15.05
C ARG A 638 -30.85 -4.89 -15.79
N LEU A 639 -29.73 -4.21 -16.05
CA LEU A 639 -28.54 -4.86 -16.57
C LEU A 639 -27.96 -5.79 -15.51
N ASN A 640 -27.72 -7.03 -15.90
CA ASN A 640 -26.85 -7.94 -15.17
C ASN A 640 -25.42 -7.70 -15.68
N LEU A 641 -24.53 -7.26 -14.80
CA LEU A 641 -23.16 -6.87 -15.13
C LEU A 641 -22.17 -7.93 -14.61
N PRO A 642 -20.97 -8.03 -15.22
CA PRO A 642 -19.96 -9.01 -14.79
C PRO A 642 -19.56 -8.86 -13.31
N GLU A 643 -19.52 -7.62 -12.81
CA GLU A 643 -19.31 -7.27 -11.39
C GLU A 643 -20.17 -6.04 -11.04
N LYS A 644 -20.33 -5.76 -9.75
CA LYS A 644 -21.01 -4.55 -9.27
C LYS A 644 -20.28 -3.29 -9.77
N VAL A 645 -21.05 -2.38 -10.38
CA VAL A 645 -20.61 -1.07 -10.87
C VAL A 645 -21.26 0.04 -10.06
N ASP A 646 -20.45 0.91 -9.46
CA ASP A 646 -20.84 2.10 -8.72
C ASP A 646 -20.60 3.36 -9.56
N ILE A 647 -21.67 4.08 -9.89
CA ILE A 647 -21.65 5.37 -10.61
C ILE A 647 -22.01 6.49 -9.64
N THR A 648 -21.22 7.55 -9.59
CA THR A 648 -21.54 8.77 -8.83
C THR A 648 -21.79 9.94 -9.76
N VAL A 649 -22.92 10.63 -9.58
CA VAL A 649 -23.27 11.86 -10.29
C VAL A 649 -23.12 13.06 -9.35
N SER A 650 -22.38 14.09 -9.77
CA SER A 650 -22.07 15.28 -8.96
C SER A 650 -22.09 16.57 -9.79
N ALA A 651 -22.38 17.74 -9.20
CA ALA A 651 -22.19 19.04 -9.89
C ALA A 651 -20.79 19.65 -9.70
N SER A 652 -19.92 18.99 -8.95
CA SER A 652 -18.54 19.41 -8.79
C SER A 652 -17.65 18.18 -8.78
N PHE A 653 -16.45 18.29 -9.31
CA PHE A 653 -15.49 17.20 -9.26
C PHE A 653 -15.25 16.79 -7.81
N LEU A 654 -15.44 15.50 -7.51
CA LEU A 654 -15.25 14.95 -6.17
C LEU A 654 -13.92 14.23 -6.10
N ILE A 655 -13.24 14.39 -4.97
CA ILE A 655 -12.03 13.63 -4.63
C ILE A 655 -12.46 12.45 -3.74
N ASP A 656 -13.45 11.69 -4.20
CA ASP A 656 -13.92 10.46 -3.55
C ASP A 656 -14.00 9.37 -4.62
N PHE A 657 -12.96 8.54 -4.68
CA PHE A 657 -12.69 7.58 -5.75
C PHE A 657 -13.20 6.17 -5.45
N ASP A 658 -14.11 6.00 -4.48
CA ASP A 658 -14.70 4.69 -4.14
C ASP A 658 -15.82 4.27 -5.12
N THR A 659 -15.68 4.65 -6.39
CA THR A 659 -16.65 4.42 -7.48
C THR A 659 -15.92 3.88 -8.71
N ASP A 660 -16.64 3.37 -9.69
CA ASP A 660 -16.07 2.98 -10.99
C ASP A 660 -16.19 4.11 -12.01
N LEU A 661 -17.28 4.88 -11.96
CA LEU A 661 -17.50 6.05 -12.81
C LEU A 661 -17.97 7.27 -12.02
N ILE A 662 -17.40 8.43 -12.32
CA ILE A 662 -17.84 9.73 -11.83
C ILE A 662 -18.39 10.56 -13.00
N VAL A 663 -19.64 10.99 -12.90
CA VAL A 663 -20.26 11.95 -13.81
C VAL A 663 -20.28 13.32 -13.16
N VAL A 664 -19.57 14.28 -13.75
CA VAL A 664 -19.50 15.66 -13.28
C VAL A 664 -20.25 16.58 -14.23
N TYR A 665 -21.15 17.40 -13.71
CA TYR A 665 -21.81 18.45 -14.49
C TYR A 665 -21.14 19.81 -14.29
N GLU A 666 -20.35 20.25 -15.25
CA GLU A 666 -19.62 21.52 -15.23
C GLU A 666 -19.83 22.27 -16.55
N GLY A 667 -19.91 23.61 -16.52
CA GLY A 667 -19.91 24.41 -17.75
C GLY A 667 -21.00 24.07 -18.79
N ASN A 668 -22.20 23.67 -18.35
CA ASN A 668 -23.33 23.22 -19.17
C ASN A 668 -23.13 21.91 -19.95
N HIS A 669 -22.19 21.06 -19.54
CA HIS A 669 -22.01 19.72 -20.10
C HIS A 669 -21.75 18.71 -18.98
N PHE A 670 -21.90 17.43 -19.31
CA PHE A 670 -21.55 16.30 -18.46
C PHE A 670 -20.21 15.73 -18.91
N GLU A 671 -19.34 15.44 -17.95
CA GLU A 671 -18.13 14.66 -18.15
C GLU A 671 -18.22 13.36 -17.37
N ALA A 672 -18.07 12.23 -18.05
CA ALA A 672 -17.94 10.94 -17.40
C ALA A 672 -16.45 10.59 -17.27
N HIS A 673 -16.01 10.20 -16.08
CA HIS A 673 -14.63 9.82 -15.76
C HIS A 673 -14.61 8.41 -15.19
N LEU A 674 -13.66 7.59 -15.65
CA LEU A 674 -13.32 6.31 -15.03
C LEU A 674 -12.35 6.56 -13.89
N THR A 675 -12.51 5.83 -12.80
CA THR A 675 -11.69 5.99 -11.60
C THR A 675 -10.89 4.74 -11.31
N ASP A 676 -9.57 4.89 -11.11
CA ASP A 676 -8.66 3.80 -10.78
C ASP A 676 -7.60 4.26 -9.78
N ASN A 677 -7.50 3.63 -8.61
CA ASN A 677 -6.45 3.85 -7.61
C ASN A 677 -6.16 5.33 -7.22
N GLY A 678 -7.18 6.19 -7.30
CA GLY A 678 -7.08 7.63 -6.99
C GLY A 678 -6.73 8.52 -8.19
N GLU A 679 -6.65 7.96 -9.39
CA GLU A 679 -6.61 8.68 -10.66
C GLU A 679 -7.99 8.67 -11.33
N SER A 680 -8.25 9.68 -12.15
CA SER A 680 -9.46 9.77 -12.97
C SER A 680 -9.08 9.98 -14.43
N HIS A 681 -9.64 9.15 -15.30
CA HIS A 681 -9.49 9.28 -16.74
C HIS A 681 -10.82 9.69 -17.34
N LEU A 682 -10.86 10.84 -18.02
CA LEU A 682 -12.03 11.25 -18.80
C LEU A 682 -12.43 10.09 -19.73
N LEU A 683 -13.70 9.72 -19.78
CA LEU A 683 -14.21 8.73 -20.73
C LEU A 683 -14.81 9.45 -21.93
N PHE A 684 -15.78 10.34 -21.68
CA PHE A 684 -16.44 11.17 -22.69
C PHE A 684 -17.01 12.46 -22.10
N ARG A 685 -17.43 13.37 -22.99
CA ARG A 685 -18.17 14.60 -22.68
C ARG A 685 -19.40 14.72 -23.56
N VAL A 686 -20.54 15.10 -22.98
CA VAL A 686 -21.85 15.25 -23.66
C VAL A 686 -22.61 16.47 -23.11
N GLU A 687 -23.53 17.04 -23.87
CA GLU A 687 -24.27 18.24 -23.45
C GLU A 687 -25.64 17.90 -22.84
N GLU A 688 -26.29 16.86 -23.34
CA GLU A 688 -27.67 16.51 -23.00
C GLU A 688 -27.77 15.28 -22.09
N GLU A 689 -28.76 15.28 -21.19
CA GLU A 689 -29.00 14.16 -20.26
C GLU A 689 -29.31 12.85 -21.00
N VAL A 690 -30.01 12.93 -22.13
CA VAL A 690 -30.35 11.75 -22.95
C VAL A 690 -29.09 11.11 -23.53
N GLU A 691 -28.18 11.93 -24.06
CA GLU A 691 -26.92 11.48 -24.64
C GLU A 691 -26.01 10.87 -23.58
N LEU A 692 -25.99 11.43 -22.38
CA LEU A 692 -25.27 10.87 -21.24
C LEU A 692 -25.76 9.46 -20.91
N ILE A 693 -27.08 9.26 -20.82
CA ILE A 693 -27.65 7.95 -20.50
C ILE A 693 -27.37 6.96 -21.63
N ASP A 694 -27.47 7.38 -22.90
CA ASP A 694 -27.13 6.55 -24.04
C ASP A 694 -25.66 6.12 -23.97
N GLN A 695 -24.72 7.05 -23.76
CA GLN A 695 -23.29 6.77 -23.74
C GLN A 695 -22.87 5.87 -22.57
N ILE A 696 -23.40 6.09 -21.36
CA ILE A 696 -23.19 5.15 -20.25
C ILE A 696 -23.82 3.79 -20.56
N GLY A 697 -25.00 3.76 -21.19
CA GLY A 697 -25.64 2.53 -21.62
C GLY A 697 -24.79 1.71 -22.60
N ALA A 698 -24.22 2.37 -23.62
CA ALA A 698 -23.32 1.75 -24.58
C ALA A 698 -22.04 1.22 -23.90
N PHE A 699 -21.46 2.01 -22.99
CA PHE A 699 -20.29 1.61 -22.21
C PHE A 699 -20.57 0.37 -21.35
N LEU A 700 -21.66 0.35 -20.57
CA LEU A 700 -22.03 -0.80 -19.74
C LEU A 700 -22.39 -2.02 -20.59
N GLN A 701 -22.97 -1.81 -21.76
CA GLN A 701 -23.29 -2.89 -22.69
C GLN A 701 -22.01 -3.48 -23.30
N LEU A 702 -21.03 -2.65 -23.63
CA LEU A 702 -19.72 -3.10 -24.11
C LEU A 702 -18.97 -3.87 -23.01
N TYR A 703 -18.95 -3.33 -21.79
CA TYR A 703 -18.40 -4.01 -20.61
C TYR A 703 -19.04 -5.39 -20.40
N LYS A 704 -20.38 -5.47 -20.47
CA LYS A 704 -21.11 -6.73 -20.38
C LYS A 704 -20.69 -7.75 -21.45
N LEU A 705 -20.40 -7.30 -22.66
CA LEU A 705 -20.06 -8.16 -23.80
C LEU A 705 -18.61 -8.60 -23.79
N ASP A 706 -17.69 -7.79 -23.28
CA ASP A 706 -16.25 -8.04 -23.38
C ASP A 706 -15.59 -8.51 -22.07
N ALA A 707 -16.14 -8.13 -20.91
CA ALA A 707 -15.55 -8.49 -19.63
C ALA A 707 -15.87 -9.92 -19.17
N PHE A 708 -14.93 -10.51 -18.43
CA PHE A 708 -15.10 -11.78 -17.74
C PHE A 708 -15.94 -11.61 -16.47
N TYR A 709 -16.52 -12.71 -15.98
CA TYR A 709 -17.34 -12.68 -14.77
C TYR A 709 -16.46 -12.33 -13.56
N HIS A 710 -16.91 -11.41 -12.69
CA HIS A 710 -16.14 -10.78 -11.60
C HIS A 710 -14.95 -9.90 -12.02
N GLU A 711 -14.75 -9.63 -13.31
CA GLU A 711 -13.74 -8.65 -13.76
C GLU A 711 -14.26 -7.23 -13.51
N ARG A 712 -13.56 -6.42 -12.71
CA ARG A 712 -13.99 -5.04 -12.43
C ARG A 712 -13.83 -4.14 -13.66
N VAL A 713 -14.52 -3.00 -13.67
CA VAL A 713 -14.44 -2.03 -14.78
C VAL A 713 -13.00 -1.58 -15.02
N GLN A 714 -12.21 -1.30 -13.98
CA GLN A 714 -10.81 -0.88 -14.17
C GLN A 714 -9.91 -1.99 -14.74
N ASP A 715 -10.12 -3.24 -14.33
CA ASP A 715 -9.34 -4.40 -14.79
C ASP A 715 -9.65 -4.66 -16.27
N TRP A 716 -10.94 -4.60 -16.61
CA TRP A 716 -11.43 -4.70 -17.97
C TRP A 716 -10.88 -3.60 -18.87
N VAL A 717 -10.96 -2.33 -18.46
CA VAL A 717 -10.45 -1.19 -19.25
C VAL A 717 -8.93 -1.28 -19.42
N SER A 718 -8.20 -1.76 -18.41
CA SER A 718 -6.75 -2.00 -18.49
C SER A 718 -6.42 -3.09 -19.51
N ARG A 719 -7.25 -4.14 -19.61
CA ARG A 719 -7.10 -5.23 -20.59
C ARG A 719 -7.53 -4.83 -22.00
N ALA A 720 -8.71 -4.22 -22.14
CA ALA A 720 -9.29 -3.86 -23.44
C ALA A 720 -8.63 -2.62 -24.05
N GLY A 721 -8.09 -1.74 -23.21
CA GLY A 721 -7.48 -0.46 -23.58
C GLY A 721 -8.52 0.66 -23.66
N LEU A 722 -8.27 1.76 -22.94
CA LEU A 722 -9.18 2.92 -22.88
C LEU A 722 -9.47 3.55 -24.25
N ILE A 723 -8.50 3.53 -25.16
CA ILE A 723 -8.66 4.09 -26.51
C ILE A 723 -9.66 3.25 -27.30
N GLN A 724 -9.54 1.93 -27.24
CA GLN A 724 -10.40 0.97 -27.93
C GLN A 724 -11.82 1.03 -27.38
N VAL A 725 -11.97 1.13 -26.06
CA VAL A 725 -13.27 1.31 -25.41
C VAL A 725 -13.93 2.60 -25.91
N ARG A 726 -13.19 3.71 -25.99
CA ARG A 726 -13.70 4.97 -26.54
C ARG A 726 -14.10 4.83 -28.00
N GLU A 727 -13.24 4.26 -28.84
CA GLU A 727 -13.55 4.03 -30.26
C GLU A 727 -14.84 3.22 -30.42
N ALA A 728 -15.08 2.21 -29.57
CA ALA A 728 -16.29 1.41 -29.60
C ALA A 728 -17.58 2.16 -29.23
N ILE A 729 -17.53 3.08 -28.29
CA ILE A 729 -18.71 3.86 -27.87
C ILE A 729 -18.94 5.14 -28.71
N PHE A 730 -17.94 5.57 -29.49
CA PHE A 730 -18.05 6.75 -30.36
C PHE A 730 -18.21 6.44 -31.85
N ASP A 731 -17.87 5.23 -32.29
CA ASP A 731 -18.16 4.78 -33.66
C ASP A 731 -19.68 4.64 -33.85
N GLU A 732 -20.23 5.32 -34.88
CA GLU A 732 -21.68 5.39 -35.09
C GLU A 732 -22.34 4.01 -35.29
N GLU A 733 -21.65 3.10 -35.97
CA GLU A 733 -22.19 1.77 -36.28
C GLU A 733 -22.15 0.87 -35.05
N MET A 734 -21.02 0.84 -34.33
CA MET A 734 -20.89 0.07 -33.09
C MET A 734 -21.79 0.61 -31.98
N PHE A 735 -21.88 1.93 -31.81
CA PHE A 735 -22.75 2.56 -30.83
C PHE A 735 -24.23 2.21 -31.07
N ALA A 736 -24.70 2.31 -32.32
CA ALA A 736 -26.06 1.92 -32.68
C ALA A 736 -26.32 0.42 -32.42
N GLY A 737 -25.33 -0.44 -32.69
CA GLY A 737 -25.39 -1.87 -32.38
C GLY A 737 -25.50 -2.16 -30.89
N LEU A 738 -24.69 -1.49 -30.06
CA LEU A 738 -24.71 -1.60 -28.60
C LEU A 738 -26.06 -1.15 -28.03
N GLN A 739 -26.62 -0.02 -28.52
CA GLN A 739 -27.95 0.46 -28.10
C GLN A 739 -29.06 -0.53 -28.47
N ALA A 740 -29.06 -1.03 -29.70
CA ALA A 740 -30.08 -2.00 -30.14
C ALA A 740 -30.03 -3.29 -29.30
N TYR A 741 -28.83 -3.76 -28.94
CA TYR A 741 -28.65 -4.94 -28.10
C TYR A 741 -29.14 -4.69 -26.66
N LEU A 742 -28.83 -3.52 -26.11
CA LEU A 742 -29.29 -3.09 -24.79
C LEU A 742 -30.83 -3.03 -24.73
N ASP A 743 -31.48 -2.39 -25.71
CA ASP A 743 -32.94 -2.27 -25.78
C ASP A 743 -33.61 -3.65 -25.88
N GLN A 744 -33.09 -4.52 -26.75
CA GLN A 744 -33.58 -5.89 -26.90
C GLN A 744 -33.44 -6.69 -25.59
N TYR A 745 -32.33 -6.53 -24.87
CA TYR A 745 -32.09 -7.18 -23.59
C TYR A 745 -33.10 -6.73 -22.53
N ILE A 746 -33.29 -5.41 -22.39
CA ILE A 746 -34.22 -4.81 -21.43
C ILE A 746 -35.66 -5.29 -21.70
N GLU A 747 -36.10 -5.28 -22.96
CA GLU A 747 -37.42 -5.77 -23.35
C GLU A 747 -37.66 -7.24 -22.97
N ASN A 748 -36.65 -8.09 -23.17
CA ASN A 748 -36.74 -9.52 -22.87
C ASN A 748 -36.83 -9.76 -21.36
N GLN A 749 -36.10 -9.00 -20.55
CA GLN A 749 -36.18 -9.04 -19.08
C GLN A 749 -37.57 -8.64 -18.57
N VAL A 750 -38.16 -7.57 -19.12
CA VAL A 750 -39.52 -7.10 -18.75
C VAL A 750 -40.57 -8.19 -19.00
N LYS A 751 -40.50 -8.87 -20.16
CA LYS A 751 -41.42 -9.95 -20.54
C LYS A 751 -41.24 -11.20 -19.66
N GLN A 752 -40.03 -11.46 -19.14
CA GLN A 752 -39.71 -12.61 -18.30
C GLN A 752 -40.10 -12.41 -16.83
N SER A 753 -39.81 -11.25 -16.22
CA SER A 753 -40.19 -10.96 -14.83
C SER A 753 -41.70 -11.10 -14.61
N TYR A 754 -42.51 -10.68 -15.60
CA TYR A 754 -43.97 -10.82 -15.56
C TYR A 754 -44.44 -12.29 -15.55
N ARG A 755 -43.71 -13.20 -16.24
CA ARG A 755 -44.04 -14.64 -16.30
C ARG A 755 -43.62 -15.39 -15.03
N THR A 756 -42.49 -15.03 -14.43
CA THR A 756 -41.98 -15.66 -13.20
C THR A 756 -42.86 -15.33 -11.99
N VAL A 757 -43.29 -14.07 -11.85
CA VAL A 757 -44.22 -13.65 -10.80
C VAL A 757 -45.54 -14.42 -10.91
N MET A 758 -46.11 -14.57 -12.12
CA MET A 758 -47.35 -15.33 -12.32
C MET A 758 -47.23 -16.83 -12.00
N ARG A 759 -46.07 -17.46 -12.24
CA ARG A 759 -45.82 -18.88 -11.88
C ARG A 759 -45.61 -19.12 -10.39
N SER A 760 -45.07 -18.15 -9.67
CA SER A 760 -44.89 -18.24 -8.20
C SER A 760 -46.22 -18.16 -7.42
N VAL A 761 -47.30 -17.70 -8.06
CA VAL A 761 -48.65 -17.61 -7.50
C VAL A 761 -49.45 -18.90 -7.71
N GLU A 762 -49.03 -19.77 -8.64
CA GLU A 762 -49.70 -21.05 -8.95
C GLU A 762 -49.11 -22.27 -8.20
N ARG A 763 -47.99 -22.11 -7.47
CA ARG A 763 -47.35 -23.13 -6.61
C ARG A 763 -47.47 -22.75 -5.15
#